data_AF-A0A2P5C2M7-F1
#
_entry.id   AF-A0A2P5C2M7-F1
#
_cell.length_a   1.000
_cell.length_b   1.000
_cell.length_c   1.000
_cell.angle_alpha   90.00
_cell.angle_beta   90.00
_cell.angle_gamma   90.00
#
_symmetry.space_group_name_H-M   'P 1'
#
loop_
_entity.id
_entity.type
_entity.pdbx_description
1 polymer ?
#
loop_
_entity_poly.entity_id
_entity_poly.type
_entity_poly.pdbx_seq_one_letter_code
_entity_poly.pdbx_strand_id
1 'polypeptide(L)'
;MLGSMDEGEISISAYDTAWVALVEDVHGSGFPQFPSSLHWIANNQLPDGSWGDVEIFSAHDRLINTLACVVALKSWNLYPEKCEKGMNFFKANISMLEKENPEHMPIGFEVAFPSLLEIARKINLQVPEDSPVLQEIYARREIKLTRIPRDIMHTVPTTLLHSLEGMAGLEWEKLLKLQSRDGSFLFSPSSTAFALMETKDQNCLKYLTKAVQRFNGGVPNVYPVDMFEHLWVADRLQRLGISRFFEPEIGACIDYVYRYWTEKGICWARNSNVHDIDDTSMGFRLLRLHGYNVSADVFRHFKKGGEFFCFRGQSTQAVTGMYNLYRASQLVFPGEKILEDAKDFSSRFLREKQASNELLDKWIITKDLPGEVGFALEVPWNAILPRVETRFYIEQYGGRNDVWIGKTLYRMRYVNNNDYLELAKLDYNICQALHSIEWHNMQKWYTDCRLEDYGLSRRNLLLAYFLATASIFESERADERLAWAKTAALMQAIRSHFDEEEASCELRRAFVHSFKRSSNMPNYLVARQSNITNTQHGLLRTLLATLSHLSLDTMMVHGRDITNHLRQAWEKWLLKWQDGGDGHLQEEAELLIQTINLSAARTPMKGLFLSNPQYQRLFNITNRICSRIRHYQKQSNKAYQNGSCNKSVTTPEIESDMQELVRLVFQKSSEGIDTKIKQTFLMVAKTFYYAAYCDSKTINFHIGKVLFERVD
;
A
#
# COMPACT_ATOMS: atom_id res chain seq x y z
N MET A 1 12.14 7.03 15.05
CA MET A 1 12.01 5.77 14.29
C MET A 1 12.51 5.96 12.86
N LEU A 2 11.82 6.73 12.02
CA LEU A 2 12.20 6.85 10.59
C LEU A 2 13.63 7.38 10.37
N GLY A 3 14.01 8.47 11.06
CA GLY A 3 15.36 9.04 10.94
C GLY A 3 16.50 8.18 11.51
N SER A 4 16.19 7.04 12.15
CA SER A 4 17.16 6.09 12.68
C SER A 4 17.14 4.73 11.96
N MET A 5 16.41 4.63 10.84
CA MET A 5 16.41 3.43 10.00
C MET A 5 17.80 3.21 9.38
N ASP A 6 18.21 1.95 9.32
CA ASP A 6 19.50 1.54 8.79
C ASP A 6 19.35 0.14 8.17
N GLU A 7 19.89 -0.89 8.82
CA GLU A 7 19.89 -2.27 8.30
C GLU A 7 18.67 -3.12 8.71
N GLY A 8 17.71 -2.51 9.42
CA GLY A 8 16.46 -3.13 9.86
C GLY A 8 16.35 -3.34 11.37
N GLU A 9 15.16 -3.10 11.93
CA GLU A 9 14.76 -3.39 13.30
C GLU A 9 13.84 -4.63 13.34
N ILE A 10 14.49 -5.79 13.45
CA ILE A 10 13.89 -7.13 13.40
C ILE A 10 14.13 -7.88 14.73
N SER A 11 13.16 -8.67 15.17
CA SER A 11 13.30 -9.51 16.37
C SER A 11 14.33 -10.64 16.19
N ILE A 12 14.95 -11.03 17.31
CA ILE A 12 15.98 -12.07 17.34
C ILE A 12 15.36 -13.46 17.14
N SER A 13 16.05 -14.32 16.38
CA SER A 13 15.71 -15.73 16.16
C SER A 13 16.53 -16.59 17.11
N ALA A 14 15.88 -17.34 17.99
CA ALA A 14 16.58 -18.25 18.90
C ALA A 14 17.24 -19.41 18.15
N TYR A 15 16.59 -19.92 17.09
CA TYR A 15 17.14 -20.92 16.17
C TYR A 15 18.45 -20.46 15.53
N ASP A 16 18.47 -19.28 14.90
CA ASP A 16 19.67 -18.80 14.22
C ASP A 16 20.77 -18.44 15.22
N THR A 17 20.40 -17.88 16.37
CA THR A 17 21.35 -17.59 17.46
C THR A 17 22.00 -18.88 17.97
N ALA A 18 21.26 -19.98 18.05
CA ALA A 18 21.81 -21.29 18.41
C ALA A 18 22.81 -21.81 17.37
N TRP A 19 22.55 -21.64 16.08
CA TRP A 19 23.52 -22.00 15.03
C TRP A 19 24.79 -21.15 15.09
N VAL A 20 24.67 -19.85 15.35
CA VAL A 20 25.84 -18.98 15.57
C VAL A 20 26.61 -19.40 16.82
N ALA A 21 25.91 -19.78 17.88
CA ALA A 21 26.51 -20.26 19.12
C ALA A 21 27.27 -21.60 18.97
N LEU A 22 26.97 -22.41 17.96
CA LEU A 22 27.68 -23.67 17.67
C LEU A 22 29.03 -23.45 16.98
N VAL A 23 29.30 -22.26 16.43
CA VAL A 23 30.55 -21.98 15.72
C VAL A 23 31.72 -22.04 16.71
N GLU A 24 32.61 -23.02 16.52
CA GLU A 24 33.91 -23.04 17.17
C GLU A 24 34.80 -21.94 16.60
N ASP A 25 35.60 -21.33 17.48
CA ASP A 25 36.64 -20.37 17.12
C ASP A 25 37.44 -20.81 15.89
N VAL A 26 37.53 -19.92 14.90
CA VAL A 26 38.13 -20.24 13.59
C VAL A 26 39.63 -20.54 13.67
N HIS A 27 40.27 -20.17 14.78
CA HIS A 27 41.68 -20.45 15.07
C HIS A 27 41.89 -21.75 15.86
N GLY A 28 40.82 -22.49 16.17
CA GLY A 28 40.91 -23.83 16.78
C GLY A 28 41.21 -23.82 18.29
N SER A 29 40.77 -22.79 19.02
CA SER A 29 40.94 -22.75 20.47
C SER A 29 40.08 -23.76 21.24
N GLY A 30 39.13 -24.45 20.59
CA GLY A 30 38.19 -25.35 21.26
C GLY A 30 37.10 -24.64 22.05
N PHE A 31 36.93 -23.32 21.86
CA PHE A 31 35.93 -22.48 22.52
C PHE A 31 34.96 -21.88 21.49
N PRO A 32 33.76 -21.43 21.92
CA PRO A 32 32.79 -20.80 21.02
C PRO A 32 33.36 -19.49 20.46
N GLN A 33 33.24 -19.31 19.13
CA GLN A 33 33.60 -18.08 18.42
C GLN A 33 32.78 -16.87 18.91
N PHE A 34 31.52 -17.11 19.30
CA PHE A 34 30.57 -16.10 19.75
C PHE A 34 29.99 -16.44 21.14
N PRO A 35 30.75 -16.28 22.23
CA PRO A 35 30.27 -16.61 23.57
C PRO A 35 29.02 -15.81 23.97
N SER A 36 28.87 -14.58 23.47
CA SER A 36 27.70 -13.72 23.70
C SER A 36 26.40 -14.36 23.22
N SER A 37 26.44 -15.19 22.18
CA SER A 37 25.24 -15.89 21.67
C SER A 37 24.77 -16.97 22.64
N LEU A 38 25.68 -17.69 23.31
CA LEU A 38 25.32 -18.64 24.37
C LEU A 38 24.70 -17.93 25.58
N HIS A 39 25.24 -16.77 25.97
CA HIS A 39 24.67 -15.95 27.04
C HIS A 39 23.28 -15.45 26.68
N TRP A 40 23.09 -15.01 25.42
CA TRP A 40 21.76 -14.63 24.94
C TRP A 40 20.76 -15.79 25.07
N ILE A 41 21.13 -16.99 24.63
CA ILE A 41 20.26 -18.17 24.72
C ILE A 41 19.88 -18.45 26.18
N ALA A 42 20.85 -18.50 27.09
CA ALA A 42 20.60 -18.79 28.51
C ALA A 42 19.65 -17.78 29.18
N ASN A 43 19.77 -16.51 28.80
CA ASN A 43 18.99 -15.39 29.36
C ASN A 43 17.60 -15.21 28.75
N ASN A 44 17.30 -15.85 27.61
CA ASN A 44 16.04 -15.66 26.88
C ASN A 44 15.17 -16.92 26.79
N GLN A 45 15.38 -17.92 27.66
CA GLN A 45 14.46 -19.04 27.81
C GLN A 45 13.11 -18.55 28.37
N LEU A 46 12.01 -18.96 27.76
CA LEU A 46 10.66 -18.64 28.20
C LEU A 46 10.30 -19.38 29.51
N PRO A 47 9.29 -18.89 30.27
CA PRO A 47 8.91 -19.51 31.54
C PRO A 47 8.51 -20.99 31.44
N ASP A 48 7.97 -21.43 30.30
CA ASP A 48 7.59 -22.82 30.02
C ASP A 48 8.78 -23.73 29.64
N GLY A 49 9.99 -23.17 29.56
CA GLY A 49 11.21 -23.88 29.17
C GLY A 49 11.52 -23.81 27.68
N SER A 50 10.64 -23.25 26.84
CA SER A 50 10.85 -23.12 25.40
C SER A 50 11.64 -21.87 25.02
N TRP A 51 11.97 -21.75 23.73
CA TRP A 51 12.39 -20.51 23.07
C TRP A 51 11.49 -20.27 21.84
N GLY A 52 11.30 -19.01 21.44
CA GLY A 52 10.48 -18.62 20.29
C GLY A 52 9.79 -17.26 20.48
N ASP A 53 8.77 -16.96 19.68
CA ASP A 53 7.99 -15.72 19.85
C ASP A 53 7.26 -15.70 21.21
N VAL A 54 7.32 -14.55 21.89
CA VAL A 54 6.82 -14.37 23.24
C VAL A 54 5.30 -14.17 23.31
N GLU A 55 4.68 -13.65 22.25
CA GLU A 55 3.25 -13.30 22.26
C GLU A 55 2.40 -14.33 21.51
N ILE A 56 2.95 -14.99 20.48
CA ILE A 56 2.27 -16.04 19.71
C ILE A 56 2.91 -17.40 19.98
N PHE A 57 2.07 -18.37 20.33
CA PHE A 57 2.47 -19.77 20.38
C PHE A 57 2.23 -20.43 19.02
N SER A 58 3.29 -20.97 18.44
CA SER A 58 3.21 -21.95 17.36
C SER A 58 4.11 -23.13 17.73
N ALA A 59 3.59 -24.35 17.69
CA ALA A 59 4.38 -25.53 18.04
C ALA A 59 5.58 -25.70 17.11
N HIS A 60 5.42 -25.40 15.81
CA HIS A 60 6.53 -25.38 14.86
C HIS A 60 7.66 -24.46 15.33
N ASP A 61 7.33 -23.19 15.64
CA ASP A 61 8.30 -22.19 16.09
C ASP A 61 8.93 -22.61 17.42
N ARG A 62 8.13 -22.96 18.42
CA ARG A 62 8.64 -23.30 19.75
C ARG A 62 9.55 -24.51 19.73
N LEU A 63 9.19 -25.57 19.00
CA LEU A 63 9.96 -26.81 19.01
C LEU A 63 11.29 -26.68 18.29
N ILE A 64 11.35 -25.99 17.14
CA ILE A 64 12.61 -25.83 16.40
C ILE A 64 13.58 -24.90 17.14
N ASN A 65 13.08 -23.77 17.68
CA ASN A 65 13.88 -22.86 18.48
C ASN A 65 14.42 -23.53 19.74
N THR A 66 13.56 -24.26 20.46
CA THR A 66 13.94 -24.94 21.72
C THR A 66 14.98 -26.02 21.47
N LEU A 67 14.76 -26.88 20.48
CA LEU A 67 15.72 -27.94 20.18
C LEU A 67 17.08 -27.37 19.79
N ALA A 68 17.11 -26.28 19.00
CA ALA A 68 18.36 -25.68 18.57
C ALA A 68 19.13 -25.09 19.74
N CYS A 69 18.44 -24.36 20.63
CA CYS A 69 19.03 -23.80 21.83
C CYS A 69 19.60 -24.89 22.75
N VAL A 70 18.85 -25.98 22.98
CA VAL A 70 19.33 -27.11 23.79
C VAL A 70 20.56 -27.75 23.15
N VAL A 71 20.56 -27.97 21.83
CA VAL A 71 21.70 -28.51 21.10
C VAL A 71 22.93 -27.62 21.29
N ALA A 72 22.79 -26.30 21.12
CA ALA A 72 23.90 -25.36 21.31
C ALA A 72 24.47 -25.39 22.75
N LEU A 73 23.60 -25.27 23.76
CA LEU A 73 24.02 -25.29 25.16
C LEU A 73 24.68 -26.62 25.55
N LYS A 74 24.12 -27.75 25.07
CA LYS A 74 24.63 -29.09 25.35
C LYS A 74 25.98 -29.34 24.69
N SER A 75 26.19 -28.89 23.45
CA SER A 75 27.47 -29.04 22.73
C SER A 75 28.64 -28.39 23.48
N TRP A 76 28.40 -27.32 24.24
CA TRP A 76 29.40 -26.64 25.05
C TRP A 76 29.39 -27.03 26.53
N ASN A 77 28.52 -27.95 26.95
CA ASN A 77 28.31 -28.35 28.35
C ASN A 77 28.01 -27.16 29.29
N LEU A 78 27.20 -26.20 28.83
CA LEU A 78 26.81 -25.02 29.60
C LEU A 78 25.32 -25.05 29.97
N TYR A 79 24.98 -24.41 31.10
CA TYR A 79 23.60 -24.21 31.57
C TYR A 79 22.72 -25.49 31.56
N PRO A 80 23.14 -26.57 32.24
CA PRO A 80 22.42 -27.85 32.22
C PRO A 80 20.96 -27.74 32.67
N GLU A 81 20.64 -26.82 33.57
CA GLU A 81 19.29 -26.55 34.05
C GLU A 81 18.37 -26.00 32.95
N LYS A 82 18.92 -25.20 32.03
CA LYS A 82 18.19 -24.66 30.87
C LYS A 82 17.94 -25.77 29.86
N CYS A 83 18.94 -26.63 29.62
CA CYS A 83 18.82 -27.81 28.77
C CYS A 83 17.72 -28.76 29.24
N GLU A 84 17.67 -29.05 30.55
CA GLU A 84 16.66 -29.92 31.14
C GLU A 84 15.25 -29.37 30.93
N LYS A 85 15.03 -28.09 31.24
CA LYS A 85 13.73 -27.43 31.01
C LYS A 85 13.32 -27.44 29.53
N GLY A 86 14.26 -27.16 28.63
CA GLY A 86 14.01 -27.19 27.19
C GLY A 86 13.62 -28.57 26.68
N MET A 87 14.31 -29.62 27.16
CA MET A 87 13.96 -30.99 26.79
C MET A 87 12.64 -31.45 27.40
N ASN A 88 12.30 -31.02 28.61
CA ASN A 88 11.00 -31.30 29.22
C ASN A 88 9.88 -30.67 28.38
N PHE A 89 10.03 -29.41 27.97
CA PHE A 89 9.11 -28.76 27.04
C PHE A 89 9.01 -29.52 25.71
N PHE A 90 10.15 -29.83 25.09
CA PHE A 90 10.19 -30.50 23.79
C PHE A 90 9.44 -31.85 23.81
N LYS A 91 9.74 -32.69 24.81
CA LYS A 91 9.09 -34.00 24.96
C LYS A 91 7.58 -33.89 25.22
N ALA A 92 7.16 -32.90 26.02
CA ALA A 92 5.76 -32.69 26.34
C ALA A 92 4.93 -32.15 25.15
N ASN A 93 5.56 -31.45 24.21
CA ASN A 93 4.84 -30.71 23.17
C ASN A 93 5.06 -31.21 21.74
N ILE A 94 5.94 -32.18 21.49
CA ILE A 94 6.24 -32.66 20.13
C ILE A 94 5.01 -33.12 19.35
N SER A 95 4.04 -33.76 20.02
CA SER A 95 2.79 -34.22 19.41
C SER A 95 1.86 -33.09 18.97
N MET A 96 2.09 -31.85 19.43
CA MET A 96 1.29 -30.70 18.99
C MET A 96 1.51 -30.35 17.51
N LEU A 97 2.63 -30.77 16.91
CA LEU A 97 2.89 -30.59 15.49
C LEU A 97 1.81 -31.21 14.59
N GLU A 98 1.12 -32.26 15.05
CA GLU A 98 0.04 -32.92 14.31
C GLU A 98 -1.21 -32.02 14.15
N LYS A 99 -1.36 -31.00 15.01
CA LYS A 99 -2.53 -30.12 15.07
C LYS A 99 -2.29 -28.75 14.44
N GLU A 100 -1.04 -28.44 14.08
CA GLU A 100 -0.67 -27.15 13.54
C GLU A 100 -1.09 -26.98 12.09
N ASN A 101 -1.39 -25.73 11.72
CA ASN A 101 -1.72 -25.42 10.34
C ASN A 101 -0.45 -25.52 9.45
N PRO A 102 -0.43 -26.36 8.41
CA PRO A 102 0.72 -26.50 7.53
C PRO A 102 1.06 -25.21 6.76
N GLU A 103 0.10 -24.30 6.56
CA GLU A 103 0.35 -23.02 5.87
C GLU A 103 1.26 -22.09 6.67
N HIS A 104 1.18 -22.12 8.00
CA HIS A 104 2.03 -21.30 8.88
C HIS A 104 3.36 -21.98 9.26
N MET A 105 3.68 -23.11 8.61
CA MET A 105 4.93 -23.81 8.86
C MET A 105 6.13 -22.93 8.49
N PRO A 106 7.12 -22.73 9.39
CA PRO A 106 8.30 -21.93 9.12
C PRO A 106 9.09 -22.40 7.89
N ILE A 107 9.82 -21.46 7.31
CA ILE A 107 10.58 -21.67 6.08
C ILE A 107 11.62 -22.76 6.31
N GLY A 108 11.57 -23.79 5.47
CA GLY A 108 12.55 -24.87 5.52
C GLY A 108 12.41 -25.82 6.72
N PHE A 109 11.36 -25.69 7.54
CA PHE A 109 11.14 -26.53 8.72
C PHE A 109 11.27 -28.03 8.43
N GLU A 110 10.66 -28.51 7.36
CA GLU A 110 10.68 -29.92 6.92
C GLU A 110 12.10 -30.44 6.62
N VAL A 111 13.07 -29.56 6.39
CA VAL A 111 14.45 -29.92 6.10
C VAL A 111 15.32 -29.66 7.33
N ALA A 112 15.20 -28.47 7.93
CA ALA A 112 15.96 -28.02 9.09
C ALA A 112 15.68 -28.82 10.37
N PHE A 113 14.40 -29.11 10.65
CA PHE A 113 14.01 -29.78 11.89
C PHE A 113 14.53 -31.22 11.97
N PRO A 114 14.39 -32.07 10.93
CA PRO A 114 15.01 -33.40 10.95
C PRO A 114 16.53 -33.39 11.06
N SER A 115 17.22 -32.49 10.37
CA SER A 115 18.68 -32.35 10.49
C SER A 115 19.09 -32.00 11.91
N LEU A 116 18.33 -31.15 12.58
CA LEU A 116 18.58 -30.78 13.96
C LEU A 116 18.33 -31.96 14.93
N LEU A 117 17.31 -32.79 14.67
CA LEU A 117 17.07 -34.03 15.41
C LEU A 117 18.25 -35.01 15.26
N GLU A 118 18.82 -35.13 14.05
CA GLU A 118 20.02 -35.95 13.82
C GLU A 118 21.23 -35.44 14.62
N ILE A 119 21.44 -34.12 14.66
CA ILE A 119 22.50 -33.51 15.48
C ILE A 119 22.25 -33.80 16.97
N ALA A 120 21.01 -33.61 17.45
CA ALA A 120 20.64 -33.88 18.84
C ALA A 120 20.93 -35.33 19.25
N ARG A 121 20.65 -36.31 18.38
CA ARG A 121 20.99 -37.72 18.63
C ARG A 121 22.49 -37.94 18.72
N LYS A 122 23.29 -37.34 17.84
CA LYS A 122 24.76 -37.47 17.86
C LYS A 122 25.40 -36.98 19.15
N ILE A 123 24.78 -36.02 19.84
CA ILE A 123 25.25 -35.50 21.14
C ILE A 123 24.52 -36.12 22.35
N ASN A 124 23.87 -37.28 22.15
CA ASN A 124 23.17 -38.07 23.18
C ASN A 124 21.99 -37.36 23.86
N LEU A 125 21.28 -36.48 23.16
CA LEU A 125 19.99 -35.96 23.64
C LEU A 125 18.87 -36.97 23.36
N GLN A 126 18.05 -37.24 24.38
CA GLN A 126 16.90 -38.14 24.26
C GLN A 126 15.75 -37.45 23.51
N VAL A 127 15.63 -37.75 22.22
CA VAL A 127 14.52 -37.34 21.35
C VAL A 127 13.54 -38.51 21.22
N PRO A 128 12.20 -38.32 21.29
CA PRO A 128 11.24 -39.40 21.10
C PRO A 128 11.36 -40.03 19.70
N GLU A 129 11.63 -41.33 19.58
CA GLU A 129 11.84 -42.00 18.29
C GLU A 129 10.54 -42.51 17.65
N ASP A 130 9.58 -42.94 18.48
CA ASP A 130 8.34 -43.56 18.04
C ASP A 130 7.21 -42.56 17.74
N SER A 131 7.52 -41.27 17.68
CA SER A 131 6.51 -40.24 17.44
C SER A 131 6.07 -40.25 15.97
N PRO A 132 4.79 -40.51 15.65
CA PRO A 132 4.32 -40.60 14.27
C PRO A 132 4.59 -39.33 13.46
N VAL A 133 4.44 -38.15 14.09
CA VAL A 133 4.72 -36.87 13.45
C VAL A 133 6.16 -36.73 12.99
N LEU A 134 7.13 -37.31 13.70
CA LEU A 134 8.52 -37.25 13.27
C LEU A 134 8.74 -38.09 12.02
N GLN A 135 8.17 -39.31 11.97
CA GLN A 135 8.25 -40.17 10.80
C GLN A 135 7.69 -39.47 9.55
N GLU A 136 6.57 -38.77 9.71
CA GLU A 136 5.98 -37.96 8.65
C GLU A 136 6.91 -36.83 8.19
N ILE A 137 7.52 -36.08 9.12
CA ILE A 137 8.44 -34.99 8.77
C ILE A 137 9.67 -35.54 8.03
N TYR A 138 10.24 -36.68 8.45
CA TYR A 138 11.34 -37.34 7.71
C TYR A 138 10.90 -37.74 6.29
N ALA A 139 9.70 -38.29 6.12
CA ALA A 139 9.17 -38.62 4.79
C ALA A 139 9.02 -37.36 3.90
N ARG A 140 8.51 -36.26 4.47
CA ARG A 140 8.41 -34.96 3.77
C ARG A 140 9.78 -34.42 3.39
N ARG A 141 10.80 -34.56 4.25
CA ARG A 141 12.19 -34.19 3.94
C ARG A 141 12.70 -34.92 2.71
N GLU A 142 12.57 -36.23 2.64
CA GLU A 142 13.06 -37.03 1.50
C GLU A 142 12.37 -36.63 0.18
N ILE A 143 11.05 -36.43 0.21
CA ILE A 143 10.30 -35.93 -0.95
C ILE A 143 10.81 -34.54 -1.37
N LYS A 144 11.13 -33.67 -0.42
CA LYS A 144 11.62 -32.32 -0.70
C LYS A 144 13.04 -32.33 -1.25
N LEU A 145 13.94 -33.12 -0.67
CA LEU A 145 15.33 -33.26 -1.11
C LEU A 145 15.44 -33.86 -2.52
N THR A 146 14.56 -34.80 -2.89
CA THR A 146 14.53 -35.35 -4.27
C THR A 146 14.07 -34.33 -5.32
N ARG A 147 13.29 -33.31 -4.91
CA ARG A 147 12.86 -32.21 -5.78
C ARG A 147 13.88 -31.08 -5.89
N ILE A 148 14.92 -31.06 -5.05
CA ILE A 148 15.97 -30.04 -5.12
C ILE A 148 16.89 -30.39 -6.29
N PRO A 149 16.97 -29.54 -7.33
CA PRO A 149 17.91 -29.75 -8.41
C PRO A 149 19.33 -29.44 -7.91
N ARG A 150 20.05 -30.46 -7.42
CA ARG A 150 21.39 -30.32 -6.83
C ARG A 150 22.39 -29.61 -7.76
N ASP A 151 22.30 -29.86 -9.06
CA ASP A 151 23.16 -29.20 -10.05
C ASP A 151 22.91 -27.68 -10.14
N ILE A 152 21.65 -27.25 -9.98
CA ILE A 152 21.27 -25.83 -10.02
C ILE A 152 21.63 -25.13 -8.70
N MET A 153 21.46 -25.82 -7.57
CA MET A 153 21.75 -25.28 -6.23
C MET A 153 23.19 -24.78 -6.08
N HIS A 154 24.15 -25.43 -6.75
CA HIS A 154 25.58 -25.07 -6.67
C HIS A 154 26.04 -24.11 -7.78
N THR A 155 25.18 -23.78 -8.74
CA THR A 155 25.56 -22.99 -9.92
C THR A 155 24.83 -21.66 -10.03
N VAL A 156 23.64 -21.54 -9.44
CA VAL A 156 22.83 -20.33 -9.50
C VAL A 156 22.33 -19.96 -8.10
N PRO A 157 22.34 -18.67 -7.70
CA PRO A 157 21.73 -18.24 -6.46
C PRO A 157 20.22 -18.56 -6.44
N THR A 158 19.79 -19.31 -5.42
CA THR A 158 18.38 -19.68 -5.20
C THR A 158 18.02 -19.53 -3.73
N THR A 159 16.73 -19.57 -3.39
CA THR A 159 16.26 -19.52 -1.99
C THR A 159 16.81 -20.65 -1.12
N LEU A 160 17.33 -21.73 -1.72
CA LEU A 160 17.97 -22.83 -0.99
C LEU A 160 19.24 -22.40 -0.24
N LEU A 161 19.93 -21.36 -0.70
CA LEU A 161 21.08 -20.78 0.01
C LEU A 161 20.67 -20.23 1.39
N HIS A 162 19.39 -19.93 1.57
CA HIS A 162 18.87 -19.49 2.86
C HIS A 162 18.76 -20.64 3.86
N SER A 163 18.90 -21.92 3.50
CA SER A 163 18.67 -23.07 4.41
C SER A 163 19.71 -24.19 4.26
N LEU A 164 20.99 -23.85 4.07
CA LEU A 164 22.05 -24.83 3.86
C LEU A 164 22.28 -25.76 5.07
N GLU A 165 21.99 -25.29 6.28
CA GLU A 165 22.18 -26.01 7.54
C GLU A 165 21.34 -27.27 7.68
N GLY A 166 20.28 -27.42 6.87
CA GLY A 166 19.45 -28.61 6.81
C GLY A 166 19.85 -29.62 5.72
N MET A 167 20.90 -29.33 4.95
CA MET A 167 21.27 -30.10 3.76
C MET A 167 22.57 -30.88 3.95
N ALA A 168 22.63 -32.06 3.34
CA ALA A 168 23.80 -32.94 3.38
C ALA A 168 24.44 -33.11 1.99
N GLY A 169 25.76 -33.32 1.97
CA GLY A 169 26.54 -33.53 0.74
C GLY A 169 26.62 -32.27 -0.12
N LEU A 170 26.99 -31.14 0.50
CA LEU A 170 27.17 -29.85 -0.15
C LEU A 170 28.59 -29.71 -0.72
N GLU A 171 28.70 -29.10 -1.90
CA GLU A 171 29.99 -28.79 -2.53
C GLU A 171 30.39 -27.34 -2.23
N TRP A 172 31.08 -27.15 -1.10
CA TRP A 172 31.42 -25.82 -0.57
C TRP A 172 32.23 -24.93 -1.53
N GLU A 173 33.14 -25.51 -2.32
CA GLU A 173 33.90 -24.75 -3.31
C GLU A 173 32.99 -24.07 -4.36
N LYS A 174 31.88 -24.72 -4.71
CA LYS A 174 30.89 -24.14 -5.62
C LYS A 174 29.99 -23.15 -4.89
N LEU A 175 29.52 -23.48 -3.69
CA LEU A 175 28.63 -22.62 -2.91
C LEU A 175 29.28 -21.28 -2.54
N LEU A 176 30.57 -21.25 -2.19
CA LEU A 176 31.27 -19.99 -1.88
C LEU A 176 31.26 -19.00 -3.06
N LYS A 177 31.14 -19.47 -4.30
CA LYS A 177 31.00 -18.61 -5.49
C LYS A 177 29.62 -17.93 -5.58
N LEU A 178 28.65 -18.40 -4.80
CA LEU A 178 27.28 -17.88 -4.70
C LEU A 178 27.06 -17.03 -3.44
N GLN A 179 28.09 -16.79 -2.64
CA GLN A 179 28.03 -15.97 -1.43
C GLN A 179 27.53 -14.56 -1.77
N SER A 180 26.69 -14.00 -0.89
CA SER A 180 26.25 -12.61 -0.98
C SER A 180 27.43 -11.65 -0.78
N ARG A 181 27.30 -10.43 -1.29
CA ARG A 181 28.37 -9.41 -1.21
C ARG A 181 28.76 -9.02 0.21
N ASP A 182 27.85 -9.19 1.17
CA ASP A 182 28.09 -8.92 2.59
C ASP A 182 28.75 -10.09 3.34
N GLY A 183 29.00 -11.22 2.66
CA GLY A 183 29.57 -12.43 3.25
C GLY A 183 28.54 -13.46 3.69
N SER A 184 27.24 -13.16 3.61
CA SER A 184 26.18 -14.09 3.99
C SER A 184 25.88 -15.13 2.92
N PHE A 185 25.22 -16.22 3.32
CA PHE A 185 24.46 -17.07 2.42
C PHE A 185 22.99 -16.66 2.45
N LEU A 186 22.59 -15.90 1.42
CA LEU A 186 21.25 -15.33 1.23
C LEU A 186 20.68 -14.71 2.52
N PHE A 187 21.50 -13.90 3.18
CA PHE A 187 21.11 -13.10 4.35
C PHE A 187 20.65 -13.90 5.56
N SER A 188 20.91 -15.22 5.61
CA SER A 188 20.59 -16.05 6.78
C SER A 188 21.80 -16.20 7.70
N PRO A 189 21.69 -15.83 8.99
CA PRO A 189 22.72 -16.14 9.98
C PRO A 189 22.94 -17.64 10.20
N SER A 190 21.92 -18.50 10.33
CA SER A 190 22.17 -19.93 10.55
C SER A 190 22.85 -20.61 9.35
N SER A 191 22.43 -20.28 8.12
CA SER A 191 23.05 -20.83 6.90
C SER A 191 24.50 -20.39 6.78
N THR A 192 24.78 -19.13 7.13
CA THR A 192 26.15 -18.57 7.13
C THR A 192 27.01 -19.15 8.26
N ALA A 193 26.44 -19.40 9.44
CA ALA A 193 27.12 -20.07 10.55
C ALA A 193 27.50 -21.51 10.18
N PHE A 194 26.59 -22.23 9.52
CA PHE A 194 26.88 -23.56 9.00
C PHE A 194 28.02 -23.53 7.96
N ALA A 195 27.96 -22.62 6.99
CA ALA A 195 29.04 -22.45 6.02
C ALA A 195 30.38 -22.10 6.69
N LEU A 196 30.38 -21.25 7.72
CA LEU A 196 31.59 -20.90 8.47
C LEU A 196 32.20 -22.11 9.17
N MET A 197 31.38 -22.97 9.79
CA MET A 197 31.87 -24.19 10.46
C MET A 197 32.61 -25.11 9.49
N GLU A 198 32.10 -25.22 8.26
CA GLU A 198 32.60 -26.13 7.23
C GLU A 198 33.79 -25.58 6.44
N THR A 199 33.85 -24.26 6.24
CA THR A 199 34.82 -23.64 5.32
C THR A 199 35.84 -22.73 6.00
N LYS A 200 35.55 -22.26 7.22
CA LYS A 200 36.32 -21.21 7.91
C LYS A 200 36.45 -19.91 7.10
N ASP A 201 35.52 -19.66 6.17
CA ASP A 201 35.51 -18.47 5.31
C ASP A 201 35.44 -17.17 6.11
N GLN A 202 36.31 -16.22 5.78
CA GLN A 202 36.45 -14.96 6.53
C GLN A 202 35.31 -13.99 6.27
N ASN A 203 34.63 -14.06 5.13
CA ASN A 203 33.50 -13.19 4.85
C ASN A 203 32.26 -13.64 5.63
N CYS A 204 32.03 -14.96 5.75
CA CYS A 204 31.03 -15.53 6.65
C CYS A 204 31.25 -15.04 8.10
N LEU A 205 32.50 -15.10 8.58
CA LEU A 205 32.86 -14.63 9.93
C LEU A 205 32.57 -13.13 10.12
N LYS A 206 32.93 -12.29 9.14
CA LYS A 206 32.66 -10.85 9.19
C LYS A 206 31.17 -10.54 9.25
N TYR A 207 30.37 -11.20 8.43
CA TYR A 207 28.91 -11.05 8.44
C TYR A 207 28.32 -11.40 9.81
N LEU A 208 28.66 -12.57 10.36
CA LEU A 208 28.14 -13.02 11.65
C LEU A 208 28.60 -12.12 12.79
N THR A 209 29.86 -11.70 12.79
CA THR A 209 30.41 -10.77 13.80
C THR A 209 29.61 -9.48 13.83
N LYS A 210 29.32 -8.91 12.65
CA LYS A 210 28.51 -7.71 12.53
C LYS A 210 27.08 -7.91 13.07
N ALA A 211 26.42 -9.00 12.70
CA ALA A 211 25.08 -9.31 13.18
C ALA A 211 25.05 -9.49 14.71
N VAL A 212 25.96 -10.29 15.27
CA VAL A 212 26.07 -10.53 16.72
C VAL A 212 26.33 -9.23 17.49
N GLN A 213 27.17 -8.34 16.95
CA GLN A 213 27.42 -7.02 17.54
C GLN A 213 26.17 -6.14 17.52
N ARG A 214 25.45 -6.09 16.38
CA ARG A 214 24.23 -5.29 16.23
C ARG A 214 23.11 -5.72 17.19
N PHE A 215 23.02 -7.01 17.48
CA PHE A 215 21.93 -7.62 18.25
C PHE A 215 22.38 -8.15 19.62
N ASN A 216 23.51 -7.66 20.13
CA ASN A 216 24.01 -7.92 21.49
C ASN A 216 24.03 -9.42 21.86
N GLY A 217 24.61 -10.25 20.99
CA GLY A 217 24.70 -11.70 21.20
C GLY A 217 23.69 -12.50 20.39
N GLY A 218 22.46 -12.01 20.25
CA GLY A 218 21.46 -12.64 19.39
C GLY A 218 21.72 -12.36 17.91
N VAL A 219 20.98 -13.04 17.03
CA VAL A 219 20.84 -12.70 15.60
C VAL A 219 19.40 -12.99 15.12
N PRO A 220 18.85 -12.22 14.17
CA PRO A 220 17.55 -12.52 13.56
C PRO A 220 17.65 -13.71 12.59
N ASN A 221 16.52 -14.15 12.02
CA ASN A 221 16.55 -15.22 11.00
C ASN A 221 16.99 -14.74 9.61
N VAL A 222 16.91 -13.43 9.39
CA VAL A 222 17.30 -12.77 8.14
C VAL A 222 17.89 -11.39 8.44
N TYR A 223 19.03 -11.05 7.84
CA TYR A 223 19.69 -9.75 8.01
C TYR A 223 20.65 -9.41 6.85
N PRO A 224 20.70 -8.16 6.37
CA PRO A 224 19.82 -7.04 6.70
C PRO A 224 18.40 -7.23 6.17
N VAL A 225 17.49 -6.34 6.55
CA VAL A 225 16.11 -6.23 6.02
C VAL A 225 15.79 -4.77 5.66
N ASP A 226 16.81 -4.04 5.22
CA ASP A 226 16.75 -2.61 4.97
C ASP A 226 15.74 -2.26 3.89
N MET A 227 15.80 -2.90 2.72
CA MET A 227 14.89 -2.61 1.62
C MET A 227 13.43 -2.87 2.02
N PHE A 228 13.18 -4.04 2.63
CA PHE A 228 11.86 -4.43 3.12
C PHE A 228 11.30 -3.43 4.14
N GLU A 229 12.10 -3.03 5.13
CA GLU A 229 11.65 -2.11 6.18
C GLU A 229 11.31 -0.72 5.61
N HIS A 230 12.16 -0.15 4.76
CA HIS A 230 11.92 1.16 4.14
C HIS A 230 10.64 1.16 3.28
N LEU A 231 10.42 0.09 2.52
CA LEU A 231 9.22 -0.07 1.68
C LEU A 231 7.95 -0.19 2.52
N TRP A 232 7.97 -1.07 3.51
CA TRP A 232 6.77 -1.34 4.30
C TRP A 232 6.40 -0.20 5.21
N VAL A 233 7.37 0.46 5.83
CA VAL A 233 7.12 1.67 6.64
C VAL A 233 6.40 2.74 5.82
N ALA A 234 6.91 3.04 4.61
CA ALA A 234 6.28 4.03 3.72
C ALA A 234 4.84 3.62 3.36
N ASP A 235 4.61 2.36 3.01
CA ASP A 235 3.27 1.85 2.68
C ASP A 235 2.30 1.90 3.86
N ARG A 236 2.72 1.48 5.07
CA ARG A 236 1.86 1.50 6.26
C ARG A 236 1.45 2.92 6.61
N LEU A 237 2.38 3.87 6.62
CA LEU A 237 2.08 5.28 6.90
C LEU A 237 1.15 5.90 5.85
N GLN A 238 1.30 5.53 4.57
CA GLN A 238 0.40 5.99 3.50
C GLN A 238 -1.02 5.44 3.66
N ARG A 239 -1.17 4.12 3.84
CA ARG A 239 -2.48 3.47 3.95
C ARG A 239 -3.21 3.87 5.25
N LEU A 240 -2.48 4.02 6.35
CA LEU A 240 -3.00 4.56 7.62
C LEU A 240 -3.36 6.05 7.52
N GLY A 241 -3.05 6.72 6.41
CA GLY A 241 -3.50 8.09 6.15
C GLY A 241 -2.77 9.17 6.94
N ILE A 242 -1.61 8.84 7.52
CA ILE A 242 -0.78 9.70 8.37
C ILE A 242 0.56 10.08 7.72
N SER A 243 0.85 9.59 6.51
CA SER A 243 2.08 9.89 5.76
C SER A 243 2.41 11.37 5.61
N ARG A 244 1.42 12.27 5.59
CA ARG A 244 1.63 13.72 5.46
C ARG A 244 2.43 14.35 6.60
N PHE A 245 2.50 13.70 7.75
CA PHE A 245 3.34 14.13 8.88
C PHE A 245 4.81 13.75 8.72
N PHE A 246 5.12 12.90 7.73
CA PHE A 246 6.42 12.26 7.56
C PHE A 246 6.91 12.37 6.10
N GLU A 247 6.49 13.39 5.35
CA GLU A 247 6.86 13.53 3.93
C GLU A 247 8.40 13.53 3.72
N PRO A 248 9.22 14.27 4.50
CA PRO A 248 10.67 14.25 4.34
C PRO A 248 11.28 12.87 4.62
N GLU A 249 10.82 12.20 5.68
CA GLU A 249 11.33 10.90 6.08
C GLU A 249 10.94 9.80 5.09
N ILE A 250 9.69 9.81 4.61
CA ILE A 250 9.25 8.89 3.56
C ILE A 250 10.05 9.15 2.28
N GLY A 251 10.29 10.41 1.92
CA GLY A 251 11.17 10.78 0.81
C GLY A 251 12.55 10.13 0.95
N ALA A 252 13.20 10.26 2.11
CA ALA A 252 14.48 9.61 2.37
C ALA A 252 14.43 8.08 2.26
N CYS A 253 13.34 7.45 2.70
CA CYS A 253 13.16 6.00 2.54
C CYS A 253 13.07 5.58 1.07
N ILE A 254 12.29 6.32 0.26
CA ILE A 254 12.13 6.03 -1.16
C ILE A 254 13.44 6.30 -1.93
N ASP A 255 14.18 7.34 -1.56
CA ASP A 255 15.50 7.65 -2.12
C ASP A 255 16.51 6.53 -1.82
N TYR A 256 16.48 5.97 -0.61
CA TYR A 256 17.29 4.82 -0.21
C TYR A 256 16.98 3.59 -1.07
N VAL A 257 15.69 3.26 -1.22
CA VAL A 257 15.24 2.15 -2.07
C VAL A 257 15.69 2.35 -3.53
N TYR A 258 15.52 3.56 -4.07
CA TYR A 258 15.89 3.84 -5.45
C TYR A 258 17.39 3.64 -5.71
N ARG A 259 18.23 3.99 -4.73
CA ARG A 259 19.69 3.81 -4.81
C ARG A 259 20.11 2.36 -5.07
N TYR A 260 19.33 1.40 -4.59
CA TYR A 260 19.60 -0.04 -4.74
C TYR A 260 18.62 -0.75 -5.69
N TRP A 261 17.77 0.01 -6.39
CA TRP A 261 16.87 -0.54 -7.40
C TRP A 261 17.64 -1.11 -8.60
N THR A 262 17.20 -2.24 -9.14
CA THR A 262 17.83 -2.85 -10.32
C THR A 262 16.80 -3.25 -11.38
N GLU A 263 17.25 -3.43 -12.63
CA GLU A 263 16.40 -3.90 -13.73
C GLU A 263 15.87 -5.33 -13.55
N LYS A 264 16.47 -6.11 -12.63
CA LYS A 264 16.02 -7.47 -12.30
C LYS A 264 15.12 -7.53 -11.07
N GLY A 265 14.90 -6.39 -10.42
CA GLY A 265 14.14 -6.25 -9.20
C GLY A 265 15.03 -6.02 -7.99
N ILE A 266 14.43 -6.20 -6.82
CA ILE A 266 15.08 -6.13 -5.51
C ILE A 266 14.60 -7.32 -4.68
N CYS A 267 15.18 -7.47 -3.49
CA CYS A 267 14.58 -8.27 -2.43
C CYS A 267 14.59 -7.48 -1.13
N TRP A 268 14.30 -8.13 -0.01
CA TRP A 268 14.27 -7.55 1.33
C TRP A 268 15.58 -6.88 1.78
N ALA A 269 16.70 -7.19 1.13
CA ALA A 269 18.04 -6.68 1.43
C ALA A 269 18.69 -6.06 0.19
N ARG A 270 19.46 -4.98 0.40
CA ARG A 270 20.21 -4.34 -0.68
C ARG A 270 21.26 -5.27 -1.29
N ASN A 271 21.62 -5.01 -2.56
CA ASN A 271 22.71 -5.69 -3.28
C ASN A 271 22.59 -7.22 -3.39
N SER A 272 21.39 -7.76 -3.33
CA SER A 272 21.13 -9.18 -3.55
C SER A 272 21.28 -9.59 -5.01
N ASN A 273 21.68 -10.83 -5.24
CA ASN A 273 21.62 -11.49 -6.55
C ASN A 273 20.32 -12.30 -6.74
N VAL A 274 19.52 -12.45 -5.68
CA VAL A 274 18.20 -13.09 -5.68
C VAL A 274 17.17 -12.00 -5.45
N HIS A 275 16.16 -11.95 -6.30
CA HIS A 275 15.08 -10.97 -6.24
C HIS A 275 13.77 -11.69 -5.96
N ASP A 276 12.85 -11.02 -5.27
CA ASP A 276 11.49 -11.51 -5.06
C ASP A 276 10.46 -10.53 -5.60
N ILE A 277 9.31 -11.07 -5.98
CA ILE A 277 8.25 -10.27 -6.60
C ILE A 277 7.54 -9.36 -5.60
N ASP A 278 7.59 -9.65 -4.30
CA ASP A 278 6.86 -8.89 -3.30
C ASP A 278 7.53 -7.53 -3.07
N ASP A 279 8.80 -7.55 -2.68
CA ASP A 279 9.63 -6.36 -2.52
C ASP A 279 9.77 -5.61 -3.85
N THR A 280 9.91 -6.33 -4.98
CA THR A 280 9.95 -5.69 -6.30
C THR A 280 8.65 -4.98 -6.64
N SER A 281 7.48 -5.59 -6.36
CA SER A 281 6.17 -4.96 -6.62
C SER A 281 5.95 -3.74 -5.73
N MET A 282 6.32 -3.85 -4.45
CA MET A 282 6.28 -2.77 -3.48
C MET A 282 7.18 -1.60 -3.88
N GLY A 283 8.44 -1.88 -4.19
CA GLY A 283 9.41 -0.90 -4.65
C GLY A 283 8.96 -0.24 -5.94
N PHE A 284 8.56 -1.01 -6.95
CA PHE A 284 8.06 -0.47 -8.21
C PHE A 284 6.91 0.52 -7.99
N ARG A 285 5.90 0.11 -7.21
CA ARG A 285 4.71 0.91 -6.95
C ARG A 285 5.05 2.22 -6.22
N LEU A 286 5.81 2.13 -5.13
CA LEU A 286 6.17 3.30 -4.33
C LEU A 286 7.10 4.24 -5.10
N LEU A 287 8.15 3.73 -5.76
CA LEU A 287 9.05 4.52 -6.60
C LEU A 287 8.27 5.27 -7.68
N ARG A 288 7.36 4.59 -8.38
CA ARG A 288 6.53 5.20 -9.42
C ARG A 288 5.62 6.30 -8.86
N LEU A 289 4.93 6.06 -7.74
CA LEU A 289 4.07 7.06 -7.09
C LEU A 289 4.84 8.29 -6.58
N HIS A 290 6.13 8.13 -6.27
CA HIS A 290 7.03 9.23 -5.88
C HIS A 290 7.80 9.84 -7.06
N GLY A 291 7.43 9.46 -8.28
CA GLY A 291 7.92 10.04 -9.53
C GLY A 291 9.33 9.61 -9.94
N TYR A 292 9.81 8.47 -9.42
CA TYR A 292 11.02 7.83 -9.91
C TYR A 292 10.78 7.12 -11.24
N ASN A 293 11.79 7.16 -12.11
CA ASN A 293 11.75 6.44 -13.38
C ASN A 293 12.10 4.97 -13.17
N VAL A 294 11.07 4.12 -13.10
CA VAL A 294 11.18 2.67 -12.96
C VAL A 294 10.43 1.97 -14.09
N SER A 295 11.11 1.01 -14.75
CA SER A 295 10.54 0.24 -15.86
C SER A 295 9.74 -0.95 -15.35
N ALA A 296 8.56 -1.18 -15.93
CA ALA A 296 7.76 -2.38 -15.66
C ALA A 296 8.41 -3.68 -16.17
N ASP A 297 9.45 -3.58 -17.00
CA ASP A 297 10.18 -4.72 -17.54
C ASP A 297 10.84 -5.57 -16.44
N VAL A 298 11.01 -5.00 -15.25
CA VAL A 298 11.46 -5.69 -14.04
C VAL A 298 10.64 -6.96 -13.77
N PHE A 299 9.34 -6.94 -14.06
CA PHE A 299 8.44 -8.07 -13.82
C PHE A 299 8.64 -9.24 -14.79
N ARG A 300 9.35 -9.03 -15.91
CA ARG A 300 9.74 -10.15 -16.80
C ARG A 300 10.63 -11.16 -16.09
N HIS A 301 11.37 -10.74 -15.05
CA HIS A 301 12.20 -11.64 -14.24
C HIS A 301 11.39 -12.73 -13.54
N PHE A 302 10.14 -12.42 -13.20
CA PHE A 302 9.24 -13.28 -12.41
C PHE A 302 8.17 -13.99 -13.25
N LYS A 303 8.08 -13.67 -14.55
CA LYS A 303 7.08 -14.24 -15.45
C LYS A 303 7.58 -15.49 -16.14
N LYS A 304 6.81 -16.58 -16.09
CA LYS A 304 7.06 -17.82 -16.86
C LYS A 304 5.74 -18.48 -17.25
N GLY A 305 5.59 -18.88 -18.51
CA GLY A 305 4.39 -19.58 -18.98
C GLY A 305 3.08 -18.77 -18.88
N GLY A 306 3.16 -17.43 -18.84
CA GLY A 306 1.98 -16.57 -18.62
C GLY A 306 1.63 -16.33 -17.15
N GLU A 307 2.32 -17.00 -16.22
CA GLU A 307 2.14 -16.85 -14.79
C GLU A 307 3.28 -16.05 -14.15
N PHE A 308 3.04 -15.56 -12.93
CA PHE A 308 4.03 -14.87 -12.11
C PHE A 308 4.32 -15.65 -10.83
N PHE A 309 5.56 -15.59 -10.36
CA PHE A 309 6.04 -16.36 -9.21
C PHE A 309 6.82 -15.48 -8.26
N CYS A 310 6.84 -15.85 -6.97
CA CYS A 310 7.58 -15.13 -5.94
C CYS A 310 9.08 -15.04 -6.25
N PHE A 311 9.67 -16.11 -6.75
CA PHE A 311 11.09 -16.18 -7.10
C PHE A 311 11.28 -16.75 -8.49
N ARG A 312 12.28 -16.25 -9.21
CA ARG A 312 12.63 -16.76 -10.53
C ARG A 312 13.02 -18.24 -10.46
N GLY A 313 12.43 -19.04 -11.34
CA GLY A 313 12.74 -20.48 -11.43
C GLY A 313 12.04 -21.35 -10.38
N GLN A 314 11.19 -20.78 -9.54
CA GLN A 314 10.40 -21.50 -8.54
C GLN A 314 8.91 -21.43 -8.88
N SER A 315 8.11 -22.26 -8.22
CA SER A 315 6.66 -22.33 -8.40
C SER A 315 5.87 -21.66 -7.28
N THR A 316 6.53 -21.01 -6.33
CA THR A 316 5.86 -20.41 -5.17
C THR A 316 5.06 -19.17 -5.57
N GLN A 317 3.80 -19.13 -5.14
CA GLN A 317 2.86 -18.01 -5.33
C GLN A 317 2.17 -17.75 -3.99
N ALA A 318 2.60 -16.69 -3.29
CA ALA A 318 2.02 -16.29 -2.01
C ALA A 318 0.95 -15.20 -2.19
N VAL A 319 -0.06 -15.18 -1.31
CA VAL A 319 -1.19 -14.25 -1.40
C VAL A 319 -0.70 -12.80 -1.31
N THR A 320 0.17 -12.48 -0.37
CA THR A 320 0.76 -11.15 -0.19
C THR A 320 1.58 -10.69 -1.39
N GLY A 321 2.49 -11.53 -1.89
CA GLY A 321 3.27 -11.21 -3.09
C GLY A 321 2.40 -10.96 -4.32
N MET A 322 1.34 -11.76 -4.52
CA MET A 322 0.39 -11.56 -5.62
C MET A 322 -0.52 -10.35 -5.40
N TYR A 323 -0.88 -10.05 -4.15
CA TYR A 323 -1.61 -8.84 -3.77
C TYR A 323 -0.81 -7.58 -4.07
N ASN A 324 0.49 -7.55 -3.76
CA ASN A 324 1.33 -6.40 -4.06
C ASN A 324 1.62 -6.28 -5.56
N LEU A 325 1.75 -7.39 -6.29
CA LEU A 325 1.78 -7.39 -7.75
C LEU A 325 0.47 -6.79 -8.33
N TYR A 326 -0.68 -7.18 -7.79
CA TYR A 326 -1.98 -6.64 -8.20
C TYR A 326 -2.05 -5.14 -7.98
N ARG A 327 -1.63 -4.64 -6.81
CA ARG A 327 -1.58 -3.19 -6.52
C ARG A 327 -0.61 -2.45 -7.45
N ALA A 328 0.57 -3.02 -7.70
CA ALA A 328 1.59 -2.45 -8.57
C ALA A 328 1.12 -2.35 -10.03
N SER A 329 0.47 -3.41 -10.54
CA SER A 329 -0.01 -3.50 -11.91
C SER A 329 -1.09 -2.47 -12.28
N GLN A 330 -1.76 -1.88 -11.28
CA GLN A 330 -2.75 -0.83 -11.49
C GLN A 330 -2.13 0.54 -11.81
N LEU A 331 -0.81 0.70 -11.66
CA LEU A 331 -0.07 1.90 -12.07
C LEU A 331 0.53 1.78 -13.47
N VAL A 332 -0.13 1.03 -14.34
CA VAL A 332 0.26 0.78 -15.72
C VAL A 332 0.24 2.06 -16.55
N PHE A 333 1.34 2.31 -17.28
CA PHE A 333 1.43 3.32 -18.32
C PHE A 333 1.07 2.73 -19.69
N PRO A 334 0.64 3.57 -20.66
CA PRO A 334 0.28 3.09 -21.99
C PRO A 334 1.40 2.26 -22.63
N GLY A 335 1.05 1.05 -23.08
CA GLY A 335 1.97 0.12 -23.76
C GLY A 335 2.74 -0.85 -22.84
N GLU A 336 2.61 -0.74 -21.52
CA GLU A 336 3.27 -1.67 -20.57
C GLU A 336 2.52 -3.01 -20.45
N LYS A 337 2.55 -3.81 -21.51
CA LYS A 337 1.81 -5.08 -21.61
C LYS A 337 2.07 -6.05 -20.45
N ILE A 338 3.29 -6.04 -19.91
CA ILE A 338 3.68 -6.89 -18.77
C ILE A 338 2.83 -6.61 -17.51
N LEU A 339 2.39 -5.37 -17.29
CA LEU A 339 1.53 -5.02 -16.16
C LEU A 339 0.07 -5.39 -16.42
N GLU A 340 -0.40 -5.32 -17.66
CA GLU A 340 -1.73 -5.85 -18.01
C GLU A 340 -1.79 -7.35 -17.71
N ASP A 341 -0.79 -8.10 -18.17
CA ASP A 341 -0.69 -9.53 -17.89
C ASP A 341 -0.58 -9.80 -16.38
N ALA A 342 0.17 -8.97 -15.65
CA ALA A 342 0.29 -9.08 -14.19
C ALA A 342 -1.04 -8.80 -13.47
N LYS A 343 -1.80 -7.78 -13.90
CA LYS A 343 -3.11 -7.44 -13.35
C LYS A 343 -4.10 -8.58 -13.55
N ASP A 344 -4.16 -9.12 -14.77
CA ASP A 344 -5.05 -10.22 -15.12
C ASP A 344 -4.71 -11.49 -14.34
N PHE A 345 -3.42 -11.84 -14.26
CA PHE A 345 -2.94 -12.99 -13.51
C PHE A 345 -3.23 -12.86 -12.01
N SER A 346 -2.75 -11.79 -11.39
CA SER A 346 -2.86 -11.59 -9.94
C SER A 346 -4.32 -11.43 -9.50
N SER A 347 -5.16 -10.72 -10.27
CA SER A 347 -6.59 -10.61 -9.95
C SER A 347 -7.29 -11.97 -9.95
N ARG A 348 -6.99 -12.82 -10.94
CA ARG A 348 -7.59 -14.16 -11.03
C ARG A 348 -7.13 -15.04 -9.88
N PHE A 349 -5.82 -15.09 -9.62
CA PHE A 349 -5.24 -15.83 -8.50
C PHE A 349 -5.88 -15.42 -7.16
N LEU A 350 -5.99 -14.12 -6.89
CA LEU A 350 -6.56 -13.63 -5.63
C LEU A 350 -8.07 -13.91 -5.52
N ARG A 351 -8.82 -13.85 -6.63
CA ARG A 351 -10.25 -14.22 -6.64
C ARG A 351 -10.46 -15.71 -6.43
N GLU A 352 -9.61 -16.57 -7.00
CA GLU A 352 -9.63 -18.01 -6.76
C GLU A 352 -9.36 -18.30 -5.28
N LYS A 353 -8.33 -17.67 -4.69
CA LYS A 353 -8.05 -17.78 -3.24
C LYS A 353 -9.19 -17.25 -2.37
N GLN A 354 -9.83 -16.14 -2.76
CA GLN A 354 -11.00 -15.61 -2.07
C GLN A 354 -12.18 -16.60 -2.11
N ALA A 355 -12.46 -17.18 -3.28
CA ALA A 355 -13.56 -18.12 -3.46
C ALA A 355 -13.36 -19.44 -2.69
N SER A 356 -12.10 -19.88 -2.55
CA SER A 356 -11.75 -21.08 -1.77
C SER A 356 -11.56 -20.81 -0.27
N ASN A 357 -11.76 -19.58 0.20
CA ASN A 357 -11.45 -19.16 1.59
C ASN A 357 -9.98 -19.45 1.99
N GLU A 358 -9.07 -19.25 1.05
CA GLU A 358 -7.62 -19.48 1.16
C GLU A 358 -6.83 -18.16 1.10
N LEU A 359 -7.44 -17.04 1.53
CA LEU A 359 -6.73 -15.77 1.72
C LEU A 359 -5.90 -15.78 3.02
N LEU A 360 -5.03 -16.79 3.11
CA LEU A 360 -4.02 -16.99 4.14
C LEU A 360 -2.65 -16.87 3.49
N ASP A 361 -1.66 -16.40 4.23
CA ASP A 361 -0.32 -16.21 3.70
C ASP A 361 0.73 -17.04 4.44
N LYS A 362 1.67 -17.58 3.66
CA LYS A 362 2.77 -18.39 4.15
C LYS A 362 3.82 -17.59 4.93
N TRP A 363 3.90 -16.29 4.69
CA TRP A 363 4.99 -15.43 5.18
C TRP A 363 4.53 -14.46 6.26
N ILE A 364 3.24 -14.38 6.57
CA ILE A 364 2.71 -13.47 7.59
C ILE A 364 1.36 -13.93 8.15
N ILE A 365 1.21 -13.78 9.46
CA ILE A 365 -0.05 -13.86 10.20
C ILE A 365 -0.50 -12.42 10.46
N THR A 366 -1.59 -12.02 9.81
CA THR A 366 -2.13 -10.65 9.93
C THR A 366 -3.50 -10.66 10.58
N LYS A 367 -3.92 -9.49 11.08
CA LYS A 367 -5.28 -9.28 11.61
C LYS A 367 -6.39 -9.53 10.59
N ASP A 368 -6.28 -9.03 9.36
CA ASP A 368 -7.35 -9.13 8.35
C ASP A 368 -6.87 -9.10 6.88
N LEU A 369 -6.01 -10.04 6.48
CA LEU A 369 -5.63 -10.21 5.07
C LEU A 369 -6.84 -10.41 4.13
N PRO A 370 -7.89 -11.19 4.48
CA PRO A 370 -9.07 -11.33 3.64
C PRO A 370 -9.76 -10.00 3.35
N GLY A 371 -9.88 -9.12 4.36
CA GLY A 371 -10.41 -7.77 4.19
C GLY A 371 -9.52 -6.88 3.30
N GLU A 372 -8.20 -6.92 3.49
CA GLU A 372 -7.26 -6.14 2.67
C GLU A 372 -7.33 -6.52 1.18
N VAL A 373 -7.34 -7.82 0.89
CA VAL A 373 -7.42 -8.35 -0.48
C VAL A 373 -8.82 -8.14 -1.06
N GLY A 374 -9.86 -8.41 -0.27
CA GLY A 374 -11.25 -8.23 -0.68
C GLY A 374 -11.54 -6.79 -1.10
N PHE A 375 -11.15 -5.81 -0.27
CA PHE A 375 -11.31 -4.39 -0.58
C PHE A 375 -10.63 -4.00 -1.89
N ALA A 376 -9.37 -4.44 -2.12
CA ALA A 376 -8.65 -4.11 -3.34
C ALA A 376 -9.23 -4.76 -4.60
N LEU A 377 -9.78 -5.99 -4.49
CA LEU A 377 -10.43 -6.68 -5.60
C LEU A 377 -11.81 -6.07 -5.93
N GLU A 378 -12.48 -5.49 -4.96
CA GLU A 378 -13.78 -4.85 -5.14
C GLU A 378 -13.63 -3.44 -5.69
N VAL A 379 -12.69 -2.64 -5.16
CA VAL A 379 -12.49 -1.24 -5.53
C VAL A 379 -11.12 -1.08 -6.22
N PRO A 380 -11.06 -0.91 -7.55
CA PRO A 380 -9.79 -0.71 -8.25
C PRO A 380 -9.16 0.62 -7.84
N TRP A 381 -7.83 0.74 -7.96
CA TRP A 381 -7.07 1.92 -7.56
C TRP A 381 -7.57 3.23 -8.19
N ASN A 382 -8.08 3.20 -9.42
CA ASN A 382 -8.71 4.34 -10.08
C ASN A 382 -10.00 4.81 -9.38
N ALA A 383 -10.69 3.92 -8.66
CA ALA A 383 -11.88 4.20 -7.86
C ALA A 383 -11.58 4.39 -6.36
N ILE A 384 -10.35 4.15 -5.88
CA ILE A 384 -10.06 4.28 -4.44
C ILE A 384 -9.89 5.77 -4.05
N LEU A 385 -10.72 6.25 -3.13
CA LEU A 385 -10.54 7.57 -2.50
C LEU A 385 -9.71 7.45 -1.21
N PRO A 386 -8.78 8.38 -0.93
CA PRO A 386 -7.84 8.29 0.20
C PRO A 386 -8.48 7.95 1.55
N ARG A 387 -9.53 8.68 1.98
CA ARG A 387 -10.17 8.40 3.28
C ARG A 387 -10.95 7.09 3.30
N VAL A 388 -11.45 6.63 2.16
CA VAL A 388 -12.14 5.33 2.08
C VAL A 388 -11.12 4.21 2.34
N GLU A 389 -9.98 4.21 1.64
CA GLU A 389 -8.91 3.24 1.88
C GLU A 389 -8.41 3.29 3.33
N THR A 390 -8.11 4.49 3.84
CA THR A 390 -7.66 4.65 5.22
C THR A 390 -8.67 4.13 6.23
N ARG A 391 -9.97 4.39 6.04
CA ARG A 391 -11.02 3.97 6.97
C ARG A 391 -11.04 2.45 7.14
N PHE A 392 -10.93 1.70 6.06
CA PHE A 392 -10.87 0.24 6.11
C PHE A 392 -9.51 -0.25 6.61
N TYR A 393 -8.41 0.39 6.19
CA TYR A 393 -7.09 -0.08 6.58
C TYR A 393 -6.79 0.09 8.07
N ILE A 394 -7.33 1.12 8.74
CA ILE A 394 -7.22 1.24 10.19
C ILE A 394 -7.90 0.05 10.90
N GLU A 395 -9.01 -0.47 10.37
CA GLU A 395 -9.65 -1.69 10.91
C GLU A 395 -8.85 -2.95 10.62
N GLN A 396 -8.08 -2.98 9.54
CA GLN A 396 -7.35 -4.17 9.06
C GLN A 396 -5.94 -4.30 9.62
N TYR A 397 -5.25 -3.19 9.89
CA TYR A 397 -3.88 -3.19 10.39
C TYR A 397 -3.79 -3.80 11.79
N GLY A 398 -2.94 -4.82 11.97
CA GLY A 398 -2.82 -5.54 13.24
C GLY A 398 -1.94 -4.88 14.28
N GLY A 399 -1.34 -3.72 13.98
CA GLY A 399 -0.42 -3.05 14.89
C GLY A 399 0.76 -3.97 15.21
N ARG A 400 1.13 -4.07 16.48
CA ARG A 400 2.21 -4.95 16.94
C ARG A 400 1.90 -6.44 16.82
N ASN A 401 0.62 -6.82 16.67
CA ASN A 401 0.18 -8.21 16.77
C ASN A 401 0.43 -9.02 15.49
N ASP A 402 0.62 -8.34 14.34
CA ASP A 402 1.02 -9.01 13.10
C ASP A 402 2.40 -9.66 13.29
N VAL A 403 2.54 -10.90 12.79
CA VAL A 403 3.77 -11.69 12.92
C VAL A 403 4.18 -12.21 11.56
N TRP A 404 5.47 -12.03 11.24
CA TRP A 404 6.05 -12.52 10.02
C TRP A 404 6.61 -13.92 10.22
N ILE A 405 6.55 -14.74 9.17
CA ILE A 405 7.00 -16.13 9.18
C ILE A 405 8.27 -16.23 8.34
N GLY A 406 9.40 -16.37 9.02
CA GLY A 406 10.70 -16.68 8.46
C GLY A 406 11.07 -18.14 8.72
N LYS A 407 12.36 -18.43 8.94
CA LYS A 407 12.75 -19.72 9.56
C LYS A 407 12.17 -19.90 10.96
N THR A 408 11.88 -18.78 11.60
CA THR A 408 11.22 -18.62 12.88
C THR A 408 10.22 -17.48 12.75
N LEU A 409 9.27 -17.40 13.68
CA LEU A 409 8.38 -16.24 13.78
C LEU A 409 9.22 -15.00 14.13
N TYR A 410 8.92 -13.88 13.48
CA TYR A 410 9.61 -12.62 13.75
C TYR A 410 8.70 -11.40 13.65
N ARG A 411 9.15 -10.31 14.25
CA ARG A 411 8.46 -9.02 14.29
C ARG A 411 9.33 -7.91 13.71
N MET A 412 8.67 -7.02 12.99
CA MET A 412 9.28 -5.86 12.34
C MET A 412 8.75 -4.60 13.04
N ARG A 413 9.43 -4.17 14.09
CA ARG A 413 8.88 -3.15 15.03
C ARG A 413 8.61 -1.81 14.37
N TYR A 414 9.39 -1.45 13.36
CA TYR A 414 9.17 -0.20 12.62
C TYR A 414 8.02 -0.31 11.61
N VAL A 415 7.65 -1.51 11.18
CA VAL A 415 6.53 -1.76 10.25
C VAL A 415 5.21 -2.00 10.99
N ASN A 416 5.26 -2.78 12.07
CA ASN A 416 4.13 -3.29 12.84
C ASN A 416 4.22 -2.79 14.29
N ASN A 417 3.51 -1.69 14.59
CA ASN A 417 3.47 -1.12 15.93
C ASN A 417 2.13 -0.44 16.21
N ASN A 418 1.79 -0.33 17.50
CA ASN A 418 0.54 0.30 17.92
C ASN A 418 0.61 1.82 17.85
N ASP A 419 1.79 2.44 17.90
CA ASP A 419 1.92 3.90 17.87
C ASP A 419 1.40 4.47 16.54
N TYR A 420 1.69 3.79 15.42
CA TYR A 420 1.14 4.14 14.11
C TYR A 420 -0.37 4.00 14.08
N LEU A 421 -0.91 2.92 14.65
CA LEU A 421 -2.35 2.68 14.68
C LEU A 421 -3.08 3.72 15.54
N GLU A 422 -2.58 4.00 16.73
CA GLU A 422 -3.16 4.99 17.64
C GLU A 422 -3.09 6.40 17.04
N LEU A 423 -1.95 6.79 16.45
CA LEU A 423 -1.84 8.06 15.73
C LEU A 423 -2.84 8.14 14.57
N ALA A 424 -2.99 7.07 13.80
CA ALA A 424 -3.96 7.00 12.70
C ALA A 424 -5.40 7.15 13.16
N LYS A 425 -5.80 6.48 14.25
CA LYS A 425 -7.13 6.62 14.85
C LYS A 425 -7.39 8.03 15.36
N LEU A 426 -6.43 8.61 16.08
CA LEU A 426 -6.53 9.97 16.60
C LEU A 426 -6.68 10.99 15.47
N ASP A 427 -5.76 10.94 14.50
CA ASP A 427 -5.79 11.83 13.33
C ASP A 427 -7.08 11.70 12.53
N TYR A 428 -7.50 10.46 12.24
CA TYR A 428 -8.74 10.19 11.51
C TYR A 428 -9.96 10.79 12.23
N ASN A 429 -10.08 10.57 13.54
CA ASN A 429 -11.20 11.08 14.33
C ASN A 429 -11.18 12.61 14.46
N ILE A 430 -10.00 13.24 14.56
CA ILE A 430 -9.87 14.70 14.57
C ILE A 430 -10.36 15.29 13.24
N CYS A 431 -9.89 14.76 12.12
CA CYS A 431 -10.35 15.16 10.80
C CYS A 431 -11.87 14.96 10.65
N GLN A 432 -12.40 13.80 11.03
CA GLN A 432 -13.84 13.50 10.92
C GLN A 432 -14.71 14.44 11.78
N ALA A 433 -14.25 14.80 12.98
CA ALA A 433 -14.97 15.76 13.81
C ALA A 433 -15.07 17.14 13.15
N LEU A 434 -13.99 17.61 12.53
CA LEU A 434 -13.99 18.85 11.73
C LEU A 434 -14.92 18.73 10.52
N HIS A 435 -14.87 17.59 9.81
CA HIS A 435 -15.76 17.34 8.67
C HIS A 435 -17.24 17.31 9.08
N SER A 436 -17.55 16.93 10.32
CA SER A 436 -18.92 16.97 10.84
C SER A 436 -19.41 18.41 11.06
N ILE A 437 -18.54 19.29 11.57
CA ILE A 437 -18.83 20.73 11.74
C ILE A 437 -19.02 21.39 10.36
N GLU A 438 -18.12 21.10 9.44
CA GLU A 438 -18.20 21.58 8.06
C GLU A 438 -19.46 21.11 7.34
N TRP A 439 -19.86 19.85 7.54
CA TRP A 439 -21.12 19.33 7.00
C TRP A 439 -22.32 20.10 7.54
N HIS A 440 -22.36 20.39 8.84
CA HIS A 440 -23.41 21.22 9.43
C HIS A 440 -23.47 22.61 8.78
N ASN A 441 -22.32 23.25 8.57
CA ASN A 441 -22.23 24.54 7.89
C ASN A 441 -22.66 24.47 6.42
N MET A 442 -22.34 23.38 5.73
CA MET A 442 -22.80 23.11 4.36
C MET A 442 -24.32 22.95 4.28
N GLN A 443 -24.94 22.28 5.25
CA GLN A 443 -26.39 22.17 5.33
C GLN A 443 -27.05 23.54 5.59
N LYS A 444 -26.47 24.37 6.46
CA LYS A 444 -26.93 25.74 6.68
C LYS A 444 -26.82 26.58 5.41
N TRP A 445 -25.66 26.56 4.75
CA TRP A 445 -25.47 27.24 3.46
C TRP A 445 -26.51 26.82 2.41
N TYR A 446 -26.80 25.51 2.32
CA TYR A 446 -27.82 24.97 1.43
C TYR A 446 -29.22 25.56 1.70
N THR A 447 -29.61 25.64 2.97
CA THR A 447 -30.91 26.20 3.39
C THR A 447 -30.97 27.71 3.19
N ASP A 448 -29.94 28.45 3.61
CA ASP A 448 -29.86 29.91 3.50
C ASP A 448 -29.90 30.36 2.02
N CYS A 449 -29.27 29.58 1.14
CA CYS A 449 -29.26 29.83 -0.30
C CYS A 449 -30.47 29.26 -1.04
N ARG A 450 -31.40 28.60 -0.33
CA ARG A 450 -32.60 27.94 -0.89
C ARG A 450 -32.29 27.03 -2.09
N LEU A 451 -31.20 26.27 -2.01
CA LEU A 451 -30.72 25.47 -3.15
C LEU A 451 -31.71 24.35 -3.58
N GLU A 452 -32.61 23.96 -2.68
CA GLU A 452 -33.71 23.04 -2.97
C GLU A 452 -34.64 23.59 -4.06
N ASP A 453 -34.89 24.91 -4.06
CA ASP A 453 -35.74 25.58 -5.05
C ASP A 453 -35.13 25.59 -6.46
N TYR A 454 -33.83 25.23 -6.57
CA TYR A 454 -33.11 25.07 -7.83
C TYR A 454 -32.88 23.60 -8.18
N GLY A 455 -33.59 22.67 -7.53
CA GLY A 455 -33.54 21.23 -7.83
C GLY A 455 -32.33 20.48 -7.24
N LEU A 456 -31.53 21.11 -6.37
CA LEU A 456 -30.45 20.41 -5.67
C LEU A 456 -31.02 19.60 -4.51
N SER A 457 -31.00 18.26 -4.61
CA SER A 457 -31.39 17.40 -3.48
C SER A 457 -30.34 17.38 -2.37
N ARG A 458 -30.77 17.18 -1.11
CA ARG A 458 -29.87 16.94 0.04
C ARG A 458 -28.91 15.77 -0.18
N ARG A 459 -29.34 14.74 -0.91
CA ARG A 459 -28.50 13.58 -1.28
C ARG A 459 -27.33 14.01 -2.17
N ASN A 460 -27.59 14.85 -3.18
CA ASN A 460 -26.55 15.32 -4.09
C ASN A 460 -25.59 16.29 -3.38
N LEU A 461 -26.09 17.12 -2.45
CA LEU A 461 -25.25 17.93 -1.58
C LEU A 461 -24.30 17.08 -0.74
N LEU A 462 -24.83 16.03 -0.08
CA LEU A 462 -24.03 15.11 0.73
C LEU A 462 -22.99 14.36 -0.12
N LEU A 463 -23.37 13.93 -1.32
CA LEU A 463 -22.43 13.28 -2.24
C LEU A 463 -21.30 14.23 -2.67
N ALA A 464 -21.64 15.46 -3.06
CA ALA A 464 -20.63 16.47 -3.43
C ALA A 464 -19.66 16.75 -2.29
N TYR A 465 -20.19 16.88 -1.06
CA TYR A 465 -19.38 17.04 0.13
C TYR A 465 -18.50 15.81 0.39
N PHE A 466 -19.07 14.61 0.40
CA PHE A 466 -18.35 13.37 0.61
C PHE A 466 -17.20 13.16 -0.39
N LEU A 467 -17.43 13.38 -1.69
CA LEU A 467 -16.38 13.19 -2.70
C LEU A 467 -15.20 14.15 -2.50
N ALA A 468 -15.47 15.40 -2.11
CA ALA A 468 -14.44 16.37 -1.77
C ALA A 468 -13.70 15.95 -0.49
N THR A 469 -14.42 15.61 0.58
CA THR A 469 -13.86 15.23 1.87
C THR A 469 -13.06 13.93 1.84
N ALA A 470 -13.52 12.94 1.08
CA ALA A 470 -12.84 11.67 0.98
C ALA A 470 -11.51 11.78 0.18
N SER A 471 -11.34 12.88 -0.56
CA SER A 471 -10.19 13.16 -1.42
C SER A 471 -9.21 14.17 -0.79
N ILE A 472 -9.72 15.28 -0.23
CA ILE A 472 -8.97 16.31 0.50
C ILE A 472 -9.50 16.32 1.93
N PHE A 473 -8.84 15.56 2.80
CA PHE A 473 -9.34 15.29 4.15
C PHE A 473 -8.61 16.10 5.23
N GLU A 474 -7.46 16.64 4.90
CA GLU A 474 -6.60 17.38 5.80
C GLU A 474 -7.34 18.60 6.36
N SER A 475 -7.14 18.85 7.66
CA SER A 475 -7.82 19.92 8.39
C SER A 475 -7.50 21.30 7.84
N GLU A 476 -6.23 21.51 7.51
CA GLU A 476 -5.63 22.74 6.97
C GLU A 476 -6.00 23.01 5.51
N ARG A 477 -6.71 22.08 4.85
CA ARG A 477 -7.17 22.19 3.46
C ARG A 477 -8.68 22.34 3.34
N ALA A 478 -9.33 22.85 4.39
CA ALA A 478 -10.77 23.06 4.42
C ALA A 478 -11.27 23.95 3.27
N ASP A 479 -10.55 25.02 2.94
CA ASP A 479 -10.95 25.94 1.87
C ASP A 479 -11.02 25.24 0.51
N GLU A 480 -10.03 24.40 0.19
CA GLU A 480 -10.01 23.60 -1.04
C GLU A 480 -11.21 22.66 -1.12
N ARG A 481 -11.47 21.94 -0.02
CA ARG A 481 -12.56 20.96 0.09
C ARG A 481 -13.93 21.61 0.00
N LEU A 482 -14.15 22.71 0.73
CA LEU A 482 -15.42 23.44 0.73
C LEU A 482 -15.66 24.14 -0.61
N ALA A 483 -14.62 24.72 -1.22
CA ALA A 483 -14.71 25.32 -2.55
C ALA A 483 -15.09 24.27 -3.61
N TRP A 484 -14.49 23.08 -3.55
CA TRP A 484 -14.87 21.95 -4.40
C TRP A 484 -16.34 21.59 -4.17
N ALA A 485 -16.74 21.26 -2.94
CA ALA A 485 -18.09 20.79 -2.63
C ALA A 485 -19.18 21.81 -3.06
N LYS A 486 -18.97 23.10 -2.74
CA LYS A 486 -19.89 24.18 -3.13
C LYS A 486 -19.96 24.36 -4.64
N THR A 487 -18.83 24.27 -5.35
CA THR A 487 -18.78 24.37 -6.81
C THR A 487 -19.55 23.22 -7.45
N ALA A 488 -19.30 21.98 -7.03
CA ALA A 488 -20.03 20.81 -7.52
C ALA A 488 -21.55 20.91 -7.25
N ALA A 489 -21.93 21.39 -6.07
CA ALA A 489 -23.34 21.61 -5.71
C ALA A 489 -24.02 22.68 -6.57
N LEU A 490 -23.35 23.81 -6.81
CA LEU A 490 -23.88 24.90 -7.64
C LEU A 490 -23.99 24.49 -9.12
N MET A 491 -23.01 23.75 -9.65
CA MET A 491 -23.10 23.19 -11.00
C MET A 491 -24.33 22.29 -11.12
N GLN A 492 -24.57 21.42 -10.14
CA GLN A 492 -25.73 20.54 -10.12
C GLN A 492 -27.05 21.33 -10.01
N ALA A 493 -27.11 22.38 -9.18
CA ALA A 493 -28.28 23.24 -9.06
C ALA A 493 -28.59 23.98 -10.39
N ILE A 494 -27.57 24.52 -11.06
CA ILE A 494 -27.74 25.15 -12.38
C ILE A 494 -28.25 24.15 -13.41
N ARG A 495 -27.76 22.91 -13.39
CA ARG A 495 -28.23 21.88 -14.33
C ARG A 495 -29.67 21.47 -14.03
N SER A 496 -29.95 21.11 -12.78
CA SER A 496 -31.29 20.68 -12.34
C SER A 496 -32.37 21.72 -12.64
N HIS A 497 -32.13 23.01 -12.33
CA HIS A 497 -33.10 24.07 -12.56
C HIS A 497 -33.46 24.26 -14.04
N PHE A 498 -32.50 24.10 -14.95
CA PHE A 498 -32.67 24.30 -16.39
C PHE A 498 -32.91 22.98 -17.17
N ASP A 499 -33.02 21.85 -16.47
CA ASP A 499 -33.45 20.55 -16.99
C ASP A 499 -34.94 20.29 -16.69
N GLU A 500 -35.46 20.78 -15.55
CA GLU A 500 -36.89 20.68 -15.18
C GLU A 500 -37.76 21.69 -15.93
N GLU A 501 -37.23 22.89 -16.18
CA GLU A 501 -37.76 23.78 -17.20
C GLU A 501 -37.27 23.20 -18.54
N GLU A 502 -38.12 22.98 -19.54
CA GLU A 502 -37.69 22.80 -20.94
C GLU A 502 -37.06 24.12 -21.43
N ALA A 503 -35.94 24.50 -20.82
CA ALA A 503 -35.41 25.85 -20.90
C ALA A 503 -34.83 26.03 -22.30
N SER A 504 -35.44 26.93 -23.06
CA SER A 504 -34.94 27.28 -24.39
C SER A 504 -33.49 27.74 -24.28
N CYS A 505 -32.71 27.54 -25.35
CA CYS A 505 -31.34 28.05 -25.46
C CYS A 505 -31.26 29.56 -25.12
N GLU A 506 -32.35 30.31 -25.30
CA GLU A 506 -32.48 31.73 -24.96
C GLU A 506 -32.45 31.99 -23.45
N LEU A 507 -33.08 31.14 -22.62
CA LEU A 507 -33.03 31.27 -21.16
C LEU A 507 -31.62 31.03 -20.62
N ARG A 508 -30.92 30.02 -21.16
CA ARG A 508 -29.50 29.77 -20.83
C ARG A 508 -28.64 30.97 -21.23
N ARG A 509 -28.81 31.50 -22.46
CA ARG A 509 -28.11 32.71 -22.93
C ARG A 509 -28.39 33.91 -22.03
N ALA A 510 -29.62 34.12 -21.61
CA ALA A 510 -30.00 35.24 -20.75
C ALA A 510 -29.34 35.13 -19.36
N PHE A 511 -29.28 33.92 -18.78
CA PHE A 511 -28.57 33.65 -17.52
C PHE A 511 -27.07 33.94 -17.63
N VAL A 512 -26.42 33.40 -18.66
CA VAL A 512 -24.98 33.60 -18.90
C VAL A 512 -24.66 35.07 -19.17
N HIS A 513 -25.46 35.76 -19.98
CA HIS A 513 -25.31 37.19 -20.22
C HIS A 513 -25.45 38.01 -18.93
N SER A 514 -26.38 37.64 -18.06
CA SER A 514 -26.56 38.28 -16.75
C SER A 514 -25.35 38.05 -15.83
N PHE A 515 -24.76 36.85 -15.84
CA PHE A 515 -23.51 36.56 -15.13
C PHE A 515 -22.36 37.47 -15.61
N LYS A 516 -22.17 37.59 -16.94
CA LYS A 516 -21.13 38.45 -17.52
C LYS A 516 -21.30 39.92 -17.13
N ARG A 517 -22.53 40.46 -17.22
CA ARG A 517 -22.83 41.86 -16.89
C ARG A 517 -22.66 42.18 -15.41
N SER A 518 -22.88 41.21 -14.54
CA SER A 518 -22.67 41.33 -13.09
C SER A 518 -21.20 41.57 -12.71
N SER A 519 -20.28 41.59 -13.69
CA SER A 519 -18.88 41.97 -13.51
C SER A 519 -18.65 43.49 -13.56
N ASN A 520 -19.58 44.26 -14.14
CA ASN A 520 -19.38 45.68 -14.45
C ASN A 520 -20.33 46.62 -13.69
N MET A 521 -21.28 46.11 -12.88
CA MET A 521 -22.35 46.92 -12.27
C MET A 521 -22.73 46.45 -10.86
N PRO A 522 -23.18 47.36 -9.97
CA PRO A 522 -23.80 47.00 -8.69
C PRO A 522 -25.05 46.11 -8.85
N ASN A 523 -25.24 45.16 -7.92
CA ASN A 523 -26.28 44.11 -7.95
C ASN A 523 -27.73 44.60 -8.22
N TYR A 524 -28.07 45.84 -7.86
CA TYR A 524 -29.42 46.39 -8.04
C TYR A 524 -29.71 46.84 -9.50
N LEU A 525 -28.68 47.06 -10.34
CA LEU A 525 -28.85 47.45 -11.74
C LEU A 525 -28.95 46.25 -12.69
N VAL A 526 -28.41 45.09 -12.30
CA VAL A 526 -28.52 43.84 -13.07
C VAL A 526 -29.98 43.37 -13.15
N ALA A 527 -30.72 43.46 -12.03
CA ALA A 527 -32.11 43.00 -11.94
C ALA A 527 -33.13 43.81 -12.76
N ARG A 528 -32.76 45.02 -13.22
CA ARG A 528 -33.65 45.93 -13.95
C ARG A 528 -33.61 45.75 -15.47
N GLN A 529 -32.69 44.95 -16.01
CA GLN A 529 -32.43 44.84 -17.45
C GLN A 529 -32.19 43.39 -17.96
N SER A 530 -32.46 42.37 -17.15
CA SER A 530 -32.24 40.96 -17.48
C SER A 530 -33.57 40.27 -17.80
N ASN A 531 -33.61 39.51 -18.90
CA ASN A 531 -34.75 38.66 -19.28
C ASN A 531 -34.79 37.33 -18.50
N ILE A 532 -34.32 37.30 -17.24
CA ILE A 532 -34.26 36.08 -16.40
C ILE A 532 -35.32 36.13 -15.29
N THR A 533 -35.87 34.99 -14.89
CA THR A 533 -36.92 34.89 -13.87
C THR A 533 -36.43 35.31 -12.48
N ASN A 534 -37.34 35.56 -11.53
CA ASN A 534 -36.97 35.84 -10.13
C ASN A 534 -36.19 34.69 -9.49
N THR A 535 -36.52 33.44 -9.86
CA THR A 535 -35.82 32.23 -9.42
C THR A 535 -34.38 32.20 -9.96
N GLN A 536 -34.20 32.45 -11.26
CA GLN A 536 -32.89 32.53 -11.92
C GLN A 536 -32.02 33.66 -11.36
N HIS A 537 -32.62 34.81 -11.00
CA HIS A 537 -31.93 35.88 -10.27
C HIS A 537 -31.41 35.44 -8.90
N GLY A 538 -32.21 34.67 -8.17
CA GLY A 538 -31.82 34.10 -6.88
C GLY A 538 -30.61 33.18 -7.04
N LEU A 539 -30.66 32.25 -8.00
CA LEU A 539 -29.56 31.33 -8.30
C LEU A 539 -28.27 32.07 -8.72
N LEU A 540 -28.39 33.10 -9.58
CA LEU A 540 -27.26 33.92 -9.97
C LEU A 540 -26.65 34.67 -8.78
N ARG A 541 -27.48 35.24 -7.89
CA ARG A 541 -27.02 35.92 -6.68
C ARG A 541 -26.28 34.95 -5.75
N THR A 542 -26.84 33.76 -5.57
CA THR A 542 -26.22 32.68 -4.77
C THR A 542 -24.86 32.28 -5.32
N LEU A 543 -24.75 32.11 -6.65
CA LEU A 543 -23.48 31.84 -7.31
C LEU A 543 -22.47 32.95 -7.02
N LEU A 544 -22.80 34.20 -7.34
CA LEU A 544 -21.89 35.35 -7.18
C LEU A 544 -21.47 35.58 -5.72
N ALA A 545 -22.40 35.44 -4.78
CA ALA A 545 -22.10 35.54 -3.34
C ALA A 545 -21.14 34.43 -2.91
N THR A 546 -21.36 33.20 -3.38
CA THR A 546 -20.47 32.08 -3.08
C THR A 546 -19.07 32.30 -3.65
N LEU A 547 -18.92 32.77 -4.90
CA LEU A 547 -17.60 33.10 -5.46
C LEU A 547 -16.90 34.21 -4.68
N SER A 548 -17.65 35.21 -4.22
CA SER A 548 -17.11 36.30 -3.42
C SER A 548 -16.63 35.81 -2.06
N HIS A 549 -17.37 34.91 -1.41
CA HIS A 549 -16.95 34.29 -0.15
C HIS A 549 -15.69 33.43 -0.33
N LEU A 550 -15.64 32.56 -1.35
CA LEU A 550 -14.44 31.74 -1.62
C LEU A 550 -13.19 32.59 -1.87
N SER A 551 -13.36 33.71 -2.58
CA SER A 551 -12.27 34.65 -2.82
C SER A 551 -11.84 35.38 -1.55
N LEU A 552 -12.80 35.80 -0.71
CA LEU A 552 -12.52 36.43 0.58
C LEU A 552 -11.78 35.47 1.52
N ASP A 553 -12.22 34.22 1.61
CA ASP A 553 -11.57 33.18 2.43
C ASP A 553 -10.11 32.99 1.95
N THR A 554 -9.90 32.85 0.65
CA THR A 554 -8.56 32.73 0.05
C THR A 554 -7.69 33.98 0.30
N MET A 555 -8.28 35.17 0.25
CA MET A 555 -7.59 36.43 0.56
C MET A 555 -7.17 36.46 2.03
N MET A 556 -8.05 36.06 2.95
CA MET A 556 -7.80 36.05 4.38
C MET A 556 -6.70 35.05 4.77
N VAL A 557 -6.68 33.87 4.14
CA VAL A 557 -5.74 32.78 4.48
C VAL A 557 -4.41 32.90 3.74
N HIS A 558 -4.45 33.28 2.45
CA HIS A 558 -3.26 33.27 1.58
C HIS A 558 -2.83 34.65 1.08
N GLY A 559 -3.56 35.71 1.40
CA GLY A 559 -3.26 37.07 0.91
C GLY A 559 -3.44 37.23 -0.60
N ARG A 560 -4.24 36.37 -1.25
CA ARG A 560 -4.44 36.38 -2.71
C ARG A 560 -5.88 36.64 -3.11
N ASP A 561 -6.08 37.62 -4.00
CA ASP A 561 -7.36 37.85 -4.66
C ASP A 561 -7.52 36.90 -5.85
N ILE A 562 -8.48 35.98 -5.76
CA ILE A 562 -8.82 35.05 -6.83
C ILE A 562 -10.16 35.38 -7.50
N THR A 563 -10.78 36.52 -7.16
CA THR A 563 -12.14 36.89 -7.61
C THR A 563 -12.27 36.84 -9.13
N ASN A 564 -11.33 37.48 -9.83
CA ASN A 564 -11.32 37.54 -11.29
C ASN A 564 -11.08 36.16 -11.91
N HIS A 565 -10.17 35.37 -11.34
CA HIS A 565 -9.83 34.04 -11.83
C HIS A 565 -11.00 33.05 -11.64
N LEU A 566 -11.65 33.05 -10.48
CA LEU A 566 -12.86 32.25 -10.23
C LEU A 566 -13.98 32.66 -11.18
N ARG A 567 -14.22 33.97 -11.37
CA ARG A 567 -15.23 34.44 -12.33
C ARG A 567 -14.93 33.98 -13.75
N GLN A 568 -13.67 34.07 -14.20
CA GLN A 568 -13.25 33.60 -15.53
C GLN A 568 -13.45 32.08 -15.69
N ALA A 569 -13.13 31.29 -14.66
CA ALA A 569 -13.35 29.84 -14.65
C ALA A 569 -14.84 29.51 -14.82
N TRP A 570 -15.69 30.17 -14.03
CA TRP A 570 -17.15 30.01 -14.11
C TRP A 570 -17.74 30.54 -15.41
N GLU A 571 -17.26 31.67 -15.92
CA GLU A 571 -17.68 32.23 -17.22
C GLU A 571 -17.40 31.24 -18.34
N LYS A 572 -16.19 30.66 -18.36
CA LYS A 572 -15.79 29.67 -19.36
C LYS A 572 -16.71 28.45 -19.34
N TRP A 573 -16.99 27.91 -18.15
CA TRP A 573 -17.88 26.77 -17.98
C TRP A 573 -19.32 27.11 -18.42
N LEU A 574 -19.84 28.26 -17.97
CA LEU A 574 -21.18 28.74 -18.30
C LEU A 574 -21.39 28.96 -19.80
N LEU A 575 -20.41 29.54 -20.50
CA LEU A 575 -20.47 29.74 -21.95
C LEU A 575 -20.59 28.41 -22.71
N LYS A 576 -19.89 27.37 -22.27
CA LYS A 576 -19.97 26.06 -22.92
C LYS A 576 -21.27 25.33 -22.59
N TRP A 577 -21.71 25.44 -21.34
CA TRP A 577 -23.02 24.94 -20.91
C TRP A 577 -24.17 25.60 -21.68
N GLN A 578 -24.05 26.89 -22.00
CA GLN A 578 -25.03 27.65 -22.80
C GLN A 578 -25.31 27.00 -24.17
N ASP A 579 -24.25 26.63 -24.87
CA ASP A 579 -24.31 26.23 -26.28
C ASP A 579 -24.66 24.75 -26.48
N GLY A 580 -24.38 23.90 -25.47
CA GLY A 580 -24.57 22.45 -25.58
C GLY A 580 -25.47 21.81 -24.52
N GLY A 581 -25.97 22.57 -23.54
CA GLY A 581 -26.81 22.05 -22.46
C GLY A 581 -26.22 20.84 -21.73
N ASP A 582 -27.10 19.96 -21.26
CA ASP A 582 -26.73 18.72 -20.58
C ASP A 582 -26.10 17.65 -21.52
N GLY A 583 -26.01 17.94 -22.83
CA GLY A 583 -25.40 17.10 -23.86
C GLY A 583 -23.88 17.28 -24.03
N HIS A 584 -23.34 18.46 -23.67
CA HIS A 584 -21.90 18.76 -23.70
C HIS A 584 -21.32 18.94 -22.28
N LEU A 585 -21.28 17.84 -21.53
CA LEU A 585 -20.70 17.72 -20.18
C LEU A 585 -19.17 17.87 -20.13
N GLN A 586 -18.56 18.53 -21.12
CA GLN A 586 -17.17 18.35 -21.47
C GLN A 586 -16.17 18.96 -20.47
N GLU A 587 -16.59 19.84 -19.55
CA GLU A 587 -15.64 20.63 -18.73
C GLU A 587 -16.00 20.79 -17.24
N GLU A 588 -16.80 19.88 -16.68
CA GLU A 588 -17.07 19.88 -15.23
C GLU A 588 -15.78 19.74 -14.41
N ALA A 589 -14.92 18.81 -14.84
CA ALA A 589 -13.66 18.58 -14.17
C ALA A 589 -12.76 19.82 -14.21
N GLU A 590 -12.81 20.61 -15.29
CA GLU A 590 -12.04 21.86 -15.39
C GLU A 590 -12.34 22.79 -14.23
N LEU A 591 -13.63 23.08 -14.04
CA LEU A 591 -14.07 24.08 -13.08
C LEU A 591 -13.71 23.62 -11.67
N LEU A 592 -13.84 22.34 -11.37
CA LEU A 592 -13.41 21.76 -10.11
C LEU A 592 -11.89 21.90 -9.90
N ILE A 593 -11.09 21.51 -10.88
CA ILE A 593 -9.63 21.57 -10.81
C ILE A 593 -9.14 23.02 -10.64
N GLN A 594 -9.71 23.96 -11.39
CA GLN A 594 -9.36 25.38 -11.29
C GLN A 594 -9.78 25.93 -9.92
N THR A 595 -11.00 25.67 -9.46
CA THR A 595 -11.46 26.12 -8.14
C THR A 595 -10.57 25.57 -7.02
N ILE A 596 -10.23 24.28 -7.02
CA ILE A 596 -9.36 23.67 -6.01
C ILE A 596 -7.99 24.36 -6.00
N ASN A 597 -7.34 24.48 -7.17
CA ASN A 597 -6.01 25.07 -7.26
C ASN A 597 -5.97 26.58 -6.96
N LEU A 598 -7.03 27.31 -7.29
CA LEU A 598 -7.17 28.73 -6.95
C LEU A 598 -7.35 28.91 -5.44
N SER A 599 -8.24 28.12 -4.82
CA SER A 599 -8.48 28.16 -3.38
C SER A 599 -7.25 27.75 -2.58
N ALA A 600 -6.42 26.86 -3.14
CA ALA A 600 -5.12 26.49 -2.58
C ALA A 600 -3.98 27.50 -2.82
N ALA A 601 -4.24 28.61 -3.52
CA ALA A 601 -3.24 29.57 -3.98
C ALA A 601 -2.08 28.97 -4.81
N ARG A 602 -2.29 27.81 -5.46
CA ARG A 602 -1.28 27.07 -6.23
C ARG A 602 -1.08 27.61 -7.65
N THR A 603 -2.08 28.29 -8.21
CA THR A 603 -2.00 28.84 -9.57
C THR A 603 -1.17 30.14 -9.60
N PRO A 604 -0.13 30.26 -10.45
CA PRO A 604 0.57 31.52 -10.67
C PRO A 604 -0.35 32.56 -11.32
N MET A 605 -0.33 33.82 -10.87
CA MET A 605 -1.18 34.92 -11.41
C MET A 605 -0.90 35.30 -12.88
N LYS A 606 0.09 34.69 -13.55
CA LYS A 606 0.43 35.01 -14.94
C LYS A 606 -0.44 34.18 -15.88
N GLY A 607 -1.17 34.83 -16.79
CA GLY A 607 -2.00 34.19 -17.82
C GLY A 607 -1.27 33.17 -18.71
N LEU A 608 0.06 33.12 -18.67
CA LEU A 608 0.92 32.13 -19.32
C LEU A 608 0.77 30.70 -18.74
N PHE A 609 0.29 30.52 -17.50
CA PHE A 609 0.17 29.19 -16.89
C PHE A 609 -0.91 28.32 -17.55
N LEU A 610 -2.07 28.91 -17.87
CA LEU A 610 -3.13 28.20 -18.59
C LEU A 610 -2.71 27.86 -20.03
N SER A 611 -1.76 28.59 -20.61
CA SER A 611 -1.19 28.28 -21.94
C SER A 611 -0.09 27.22 -21.90
N ASN A 612 0.26 26.67 -20.73
CA ASN A 612 1.27 25.64 -20.61
C ASN A 612 0.83 24.34 -21.35
N PRO A 613 1.63 23.80 -22.29
CA PRO A 613 1.24 22.62 -23.06
C PRO A 613 0.98 21.36 -22.22
N GLN A 614 1.73 21.16 -21.13
CA GLN A 614 1.54 20.04 -20.22
C GLN A 614 0.25 20.20 -19.40
N TYR A 615 -0.07 21.43 -18.97
CA TYR A 615 -1.32 21.73 -18.27
C TYR A 615 -2.50 21.45 -19.21
N GLN A 616 -2.42 21.92 -20.46
CA GLN A 616 -3.43 21.67 -21.49
C GLN A 616 -3.57 20.17 -21.82
N ARG A 617 -2.49 19.40 -21.78
CA ARG A 617 -2.55 17.94 -21.97
C ARG A 617 -3.26 17.24 -20.82
N LEU A 618 -2.88 17.54 -19.57
CA LEU A 618 -3.55 17.04 -18.35
C LEU A 618 -5.04 17.39 -18.37
N PHE A 619 -5.32 18.62 -18.77
CA PHE A 619 -6.67 19.14 -18.92
C PHE A 619 -7.50 18.37 -19.93
N ASN A 620 -7.03 18.26 -21.17
CA ASN A 620 -7.75 17.59 -22.24
C ASN A 620 -8.03 16.12 -21.90
N ILE A 621 -7.08 15.43 -21.27
CA ILE A 621 -7.27 14.02 -20.92
C ILE A 621 -8.25 13.85 -19.76
N THR A 622 -8.15 14.65 -18.69
CA THR A 622 -9.07 14.57 -17.55
C THR A 622 -10.50 14.89 -17.97
N ASN A 623 -10.71 15.88 -18.84
CA ASN A 623 -12.03 16.16 -19.40
C ASN A 623 -12.56 15.02 -20.25
N ARG A 624 -11.71 14.39 -21.07
CA ARG A 624 -12.11 13.23 -21.88
C ARG A 624 -12.55 12.06 -21.00
N ILE A 625 -11.83 11.78 -19.91
CA ILE A 625 -12.17 10.77 -18.92
C ILE A 625 -13.53 11.09 -18.29
N CYS A 626 -13.65 12.26 -17.66
CA CYS A 626 -14.83 12.64 -16.88
C CYS A 626 -16.10 12.71 -17.76
N SER A 627 -15.97 13.22 -19.00
CA SER A 627 -17.09 13.30 -19.95
C SER A 627 -17.56 11.93 -20.43
N ARG A 628 -16.63 11.01 -20.75
CA ARG A 628 -16.96 9.63 -21.15
C ARG A 628 -17.64 8.87 -20.02
N ILE A 629 -17.12 8.98 -18.78
CA ILE A 629 -17.72 8.37 -17.59
C ILE A 629 -19.15 8.88 -17.39
N ARG A 630 -19.35 10.20 -17.46
CA ARG A 630 -20.69 10.82 -17.33
C ARG A 630 -21.65 10.35 -18.43
N HIS A 631 -21.19 10.26 -19.67
CA HIS A 631 -22.00 9.78 -20.78
C HIS A 631 -22.46 8.34 -20.54
N TYR A 632 -21.55 7.47 -20.09
CA TYR A 632 -21.88 6.10 -19.71
C TYR A 632 -22.90 6.04 -18.57
N GLN A 633 -22.74 6.82 -17.51
CA GLN A 633 -23.71 6.89 -16.40
C GLN A 633 -25.12 7.29 -16.88
N LYS A 634 -25.23 8.27 -17.79
CA LYS A 634 -26.53 8.69 -18.36
C LYS A 634 -27.16 7.59 -19.21
N GLN A 635 -26.38 6.85 -20.00
CA GLN A 635 -26.87 5.73 -20.81
C GLN A 635 -27.27 4.53 -19.94
N SER A 636 -26.46 4.19 -18.94
CA SER A 636 -26.72 3.10 -17.99
C SER A 636 -28.01 3.34 -17.20
N ASN A 637 -28.23 4.57 -16.69
CA ASN A 637 -29.48 4.92 -16.01
C ASN A 637 -30.73 4.78 -16.91
N LYS A 638 -30.60 4.98 -18.23
CA LYS A 638 -31.66 4.71 -19.21
C LYS A 638 -31.83 3.22 -19.52
N ALA A 639 -30.74 2.45 -19.51
CA ALA A 639 -30.75 1.01 -19.76
C ALA A 639 -31.26 0.18 -18.56
N TYR A 640 -31.00 0.64 -17.32
CA TYR A 640 -31.56 0.05 -16.10
C TYR A 640 -33.09 0.15 -16.04
N GLN A 641 -33.67 1.18 -16.68
CA GLN A 641 -35.12 1.26 -16.88
C GLN A 641 -35.65 0.24 -17.92
N ASN A 642 -34.77 -0.32 -18.76
CA ASN A 642 -35.10 -1.23 -19.87
C ASN A 642 -34.55 -2.66 -19.71
N GLY A 643 -34.01 -3.04 -18.55
CA GLY A 643 -33.75 -4.44 -18.19
C GLY A 643 -32.48 -5.12 -18.74
N SER A 644 -31.46 -4.39 -19.20
CA SER A 644 -30.17 -4.97 -19.64
C SER A 644 -28.99 -4.34 -18.90
N CYS A 645 -28.12 -5.15 -18.26
CA CYS A 645 -26.93 -4.67 -17.55
C CYS A 645 -25.68 -5.44 -17.97
N ASN A 646 -24.72 -4.74 -18.59
CA ASN A 646 -23.33 -5.17 -18.69
C ASN A 646 -22.55 -4.60 -17.49
N LYS A 647 -21.83 -5.47 -16.76
CA LYS A 647 -21.14 -5.16 -15.49
C LYS A 647 -19.86 -4.30 -15.61
N SER A 648 -19.37 -3.97 -16.80
CA SER A 648 -18.16 -3.14 -16.95
C SER A 648 -18.54 -1.67 -17.03
N VAL A 649 -18.42 -0.96 -15.91
CA VAL A 649 -18.68 0.49 -15.81
C VAL A 649 -17.68 1.30 -16.65
N THR A 650 -16.51 0.74 -16.95
CA THR A 650 -15.45 1.39 -17.73
C THR A 650 -15.27 0.77 -19.11
N THR A 651 -14.96 1.62 -20.10
CA THR A 651 -14.60 1.20 -21.46
C THR A 651 -13.08 1.16 -21.62
N PRO A 652 -12.53 0.38 -22.57
CA PRO A 652 -11.09 0.34 -22.84
C PRO A 652 -10.48 1.73 -23.09
N GLU A 653 -11.25 2.64 -23.68
CA GLU A 653 -10.81 4.02 -23.93
C GLU A 653 -10.70 4.85 -22.64
N ILE A 654 -11.59 4.64 -21.66
CA ILE A 654 -11.50 5.29 -20.34
C ILE A 654 -10.28 4.76 -19.60
N GLU A 655 -10.03 3.45 -19.63
CA GLU A 655 -8.84 2.85 -19.01
C GLU A 655 -7.56 3.40 -19.65
N SER A 656 -7.48 3.44 -20.98
CA SER A 656 -6.32 3.98 -21.69
C SER A 656 -6.07 5.46 -21.36
N ASP A 657 -7.12 6.26 -21.25
CA ASP A 657 -6.98 7.66 -20.84
C ASP A 657 -6.51 7.79 -19.39
N MET A 658 -7.03 6.96 -18.49
CA MET A 658 -6.58 6.93 -17.09
C MET A 658 -5.10 6.58 -16.99
N GLN A 659 -4.62 5.59 -17.75
CA GLN A 659 -3.20 5.22 -17.80
C GLN A 659 -2.31 6.39 -18.22
N GLU A 660 -2.71 7.11 -19.27
CA GLU A 660 -1.98 8.28 -19.75
C GLU A 660 -2.04 9.44 -18.74
N LEU A 661 -3.17 9.65 -18.05
CA LEU A 661 -3.26 10.64 -16.97
C LEU A 661 -2.30 10.29 -15.82
N VAL A 662 -2.28 9.03 -15.38
CA VAL A 662 -1.38 8.54 -14.33
C VAL A 662 0.08 8.76 -14.73
N ARG A 663 0.43 8.46 -15.99
CA ARG A 663 1.76 8.75 -16.54
C ARG A 663 2.10 10.23 -16.46
N LEU A 664 1.22 11.12 -16.91
CA LEU A 664 1.47 12.57 -16.91
C LEU A 664 1.62 13.15 -15.50
N VAL A 665 0.93 12.56 -14.52
CA VAL A 665 0.93 13.02 -13.13
C VAL A 665 2.21 12.62 -12.40
N PHE A 666 2.64 11.36 -12.54
CA PHE A 666 3.78 10.84 -11.79
C PHE A 666 5.11 10.91 -12.54
N GLN A 667 5.12 10.93 -13.88
CA GLN A 667 6.37 11.08 -14.61
C GLN A 667 6.91 12.51 -14.44
N LYS A 668 8.12 12.62 -13.87
CA LYS A 668 8.83 13.90 -13.75
C LYS A 668 9.07 14.46 -15.16
N SER A 669 8.65 15.70 -15.38
CA SER A 669 8.94 16.48 -16.58
C SER A 669 9.88 17.62 -16.20
N SER A 670 10.84 17.93 -17.07
CA SER A 670 11.75 19.08 -16.91
C SER A 670 11.02 20.44 -16.98
N GLU A 671 9.75 20.46 -17.42
CA GLU A 671 8.92 21.65 -17.57
C GLU A 671 7.83 21.75 -16.47
N GLY A 672 8.17 22.41 -15.36
CA GLY A 672 7.42 23.56 -14.81
C GLY A 672 6.06 23.42 -14.10
N ILE A 673 5.39 22.27 -14.05
CA ILE A 673 4.12 22.14 -13.26
C ILE A 673 4.36 21.47 -11.92
N ASP A 674 3.97 22.16 -10.86
CA ASP A 674 4.00 21.66 -9.48
C ASP A 674 3.24 20.34 -9.33
N THR A 675 3.83 19.38 -8.60
CA THR A 675 3.29 18.03 -8.43
C THR A 675 1.91 18.04 -7.76
N LYS A 676 1.63 18.96 -6.83
CA LYS A 676 0.32 19.07 -6.16
C LYS A 676 -0.77 19.53 -7.14
N ILE A 677 -0.41 20.35 -8.13
CA ILE A 677 -1.33 20.71 -9.23
C ILE A 677 -1.64 19.48 -10.07
N LYS A 678 -0.63 18.70 -10.48
CA LYS A 678 -0.83 17.46 -11.26
C LYS A 678 -1.71 16.46 -10.50
N GLN A 679 -1.46 16.26 -9.20
CA GLN A 679 -2.25 15.39 -8.35
C GLN A 679 -3.73 15.81 -8.27
N THR A 680 -4.03 17.11 -8.38
CA THR A 680 -5.42 17.61 -8.41
C THR A 680 -6.21 17.07 -9.61
N PHE A 681 -5.58 16.95 -10.78
CA PHE A 681 -6.21 16.35 -11.97
C PHE A 681 -6.57 14.88 -11.74
N LEU A 682 -5.63 14.10 -11.20
CA LEU A 682 -5.87 12.69 -10.88
C LEU A 682 -6.96 12.53 -9.82
N MET A 683 -6.90 13.33 -8.75
CA MET A 683 -7.87 13.30 -7.66
C MET A 683 -9.29 13.56 -8.17
N VAL A 684 -9.49 14.59 -9.00
CA VAL A 684 -10.81 14.87 -9.59
C VAL A 684 -11.24 13.71 -10.50
N ALA A 685 -10.37 13.21 -11.39
CA ALA A 685 -10.70 12.08 -12.26
C ALA A 685 -11.13 10.83 -11.46
N LYS A 686 -10.43 10.52 -10.36
CA LYS A 686 -10.74 9.40 -9.47
C LYS A 686 -12.11 9.54 -8.80
N THR A 687 -12.57 10.75 -8.46
CA THR A 687 -13.93 10.93 -7.91
C THR A 687 -15.03 10.64 -8.92
N PHE A 688 -14.85 11.03 -10.19
CA PHE A 688 -15.77 10.68 -11.27
C PHE A 688 -15.78 9.16 -11.50
N TYR A 689 -14.58 8.55 -11.51
CA TYR A 689 -14.44 7.11 -11.63
C TYR A 689 -15.13 6.38 -10.47
N TYR A 690 -14.86 6.76 -9.23
CA TYR A 690 -15.51 6.19 -8.03
C TYR A 690 -17.04 6.31 -8.09
N ALA A 691 -17.57 7.50 -8.40
CA ALA A 691 -19.01 7.72 -8.44
C ALA A 691 -19.72 6.96 -9.58
N ALA A 692 -18.99 6.55 -10.62
CA ALA A 692 -19.50 5.67 -11.65
C ALA A 692 -19.40 4.20 -11.27
N TYR A 693 -18.27 3.82 -10.66
CA TYR A 693 -17.95 2.44 -10.36
C TYR A 693 -18.74 1.90 -9.17
N CYS A 694 -18.85 2.67 -8.09
CA CYS A 694 -19.57 2.26 -6.89
C CYS A 694 -21.07 2.53 -7.03
N ASP A 695 -21.90 1.54 -6.71
CA ASP A 695 -23.35 1.71 -6.67
C ASP A 695 -23.79 2.62 -5.50
N SER A 696 -25.05 3.08 -5.54
CA SER A 696 -25.56 4.00 -4.51
C SER A 696 -25.57 3.39 -3.11
N LYS A 697 -25.67 2.06 -2.97
CA LYS A 697 -25.67 1.38 -1.66
C LYS A 697 -24.27 1.42 -1.05
N THR A 698 -23.26 1.11 -1.86
CA THR A 698 -21.84 1.16 -1.53
C THR A 698 -21.42 2.58 -1.17
N ILE A 699 -21.82 3.57 -1.98
CA ILE A 699 -21.54 4.98 -1.68
C ILE A 699 -22.16 5.40 -0.34
N ASN A 700 -23.42 5.03 -0.07
CA ASN A 700 -24.07 5.34 1.21
C ASN A 700 -23.38 4.67 2.39
N PHE A 701 -22.94 3.41 2.23
CA PHE A 701 -22.16 2.70 3.25
C PHE A 701 -20.83 3.41 3.53
N HIS A 702 -20.09 3.79 2.49
CA HIS A 702 -18.84 4.55 2.63
C HIS A 702 -19.08 5.93 3.27
N ILE A 703 -20.15 6.64 2.92
CA ILE A 703 -20.52 7.91 3.56
C ILE A 703 -20.73 7.70 5.06
N GLY A 704 -21.48 6.67 5.46
CA GLY A 704 -21.72 6.32 6.86
C GLY A 704 -20.40 6.08 7.61
N LYS A 705 -19.59 5.17 7.09
CA LYS A 705 -18.28 4.81 7.66
C LYS A 705 -17.29 5.97 7.73
N VAL A 706 -17.24 6.80 6.69
CA VAL A 706 -16.19 7.84 6.57
C VAL A 706 -16.55 9.12 7.31
N LEU A 707 -17.79 9.59 7.21
CA LEU A 707 -18.18 10.90 7.77
C LEU A 707 -18.81 10.81 9.16
N PHE A 708 -19.44 9.68 9.51
CA PHE A 708 -20.34 9.62 10.66
C PHE A 708 -20.03 8.50 11.66
N GLU A 709 -19.13 7.59 11.33
CA GLU A 709 -18.70 6.51 12.23
C GLU A 709 -17.25 6.74 12.66
N ARG A 710 -17.03 6.97 13.95
CA ARG A 710 -15.70 7.11 14.53
C ARG A 710 -14.93 5.79 14.44
N VAL A 711 -13.62 5.89 14.45
CA VAL A 711 -12.74 4.72 14.54
C VAL A 711 -12.36 4.50 15.99
N ASP A 712 -12.58 3.28 16.48
CA ASP A 712 -12.26 2.82 17.85
C ASP A 712 -10.83 2.28 17.96
#